data_AF-A0A7Z0K999-F1
#
_entry.id   AF-A0A7Z0K999-F1
#
_cell.length_a   1.000
_cell.length_b   1.000
_cell.length_c   1.000
_cell.angle_alpha   90.00
_cell.angle_beta   90.00
_cell.angle_gamma   90.00
#
_symmetry.space_group_name_H-M   'P 1'
#
loop_
_entity.id
_entity.type
_entity.pdbx_description
1 polymer ?
#
loop_
_entity_poly.entity_id
_entity_poly.type
_entity_poly.pdbx_seq_one_letter_code
_entity_poly.pdbx_strand_id
1 'polypeptide(L)'
;MQQRLGQFEEVSSGHQPRRALLAPEGAVTAAASAPFVHDARDARELFERLLPSLHQLPAGQMGISRPHTGLRIAIISDKFLFESFAGLAELIPLTPRNWEEPLEQEQLPDILLVAATWRGLNERSWRGLSNPRSNRRRLTVEEIMPAYRRRGIPVVYYGKEDPPNYSSFVGLAQAADHIFTTAAEMIPDYRRDCPQAASIEVLPFAVNPLVHTPLGSRPAVSPMIHFAGSWLPDKYPQRSRYGTWALNGAALSDRPLVIFDRNSDLFLGDPRYSFPTGYSPYLAPAREREDLMLLQRGTDIAVNLNSVVASQTMFANRVLELQATGTMVISSYNQGVNSYYPQVHIANSTADVSGMLEALTTEELRRIQGDGIRKVFSDDHGVNRLAAICRVAGVPEPQDHDVVLAVAEHPTPQLVRDLRHQTHSAVDVVSWEQLPQRHGTYDILLPVSASRRYSPTYVADHAASFAYSAAAASHKLDGDAEAADPLAHRHHQGASALPDLSLSSWWRPGTEQVSSPQALHHHAEQAEIYAIDHLGHRAAAESVTLQPQQETPAETGGIEAPLYTGDDVEAKAAEFRALVEELDLTLAVVVPVYNNADHLRHKAFQSLRRSRNFHRMHILLVNDGSTDMHTVDTVDELAASWPNVSAFHHSPGGSGSASRPRNTGLDLSFTEFVTYLDPDDEEYRDGYSVLMEALEARPDAEFAVGDMIRWRSGRKHMHYVNHMNRHIEERDGLLRPAHDSLRQMRFVPVSIEAVVARTDWLKSLGLTQPVGATGQDTYFFQQMLYYSTAILTISKAVYTYYGAVDTSIVNVVSPRYFRKYLILEEHRTRWLEETGLMQDYRDTRLEPFFRSWYLNKLEKVPADQRQEADDVVRDLAALYGDHQWQDPAIRCFLQLEEVAR
;
A
#
# COMPACT_ATOMS: atom_id res chain seq x y z
N MET A 1 11.75 38.82 30.24
CA MET A 1 11.92 38.59 28.79
C MET A 1 11.22 39.71 28.01
N GLN A 2 11.53 40.97 28.34
CA GLN A 2 10.87 42.18 27.80
C GLN A 2 11.83 43.39 27.75
N GLN A 3 13.14 43.14 27.67
CA GLN A 3 14.19 44.17 27.60
C GLN A 3 15.42 43.64 26.84
N ARG A 4 15.26 43.28 25.56
CA ARG A 4 16.37 43.04 24.62
C ARG A 4 15.91 42.97 23.16
N LEU A 5 15.09 43.94 22.74
CA LEU A 5 14.81 44.22 21.33
C LEU A 5 14.85 45.73 21.17
N GLY A 6 15.99 46.24 20.68
CA GLY A 6 16.20 47.67 20.53
C GLY A 6 17.64 47.95 20.13
N GLN A 7 17.95 47.69 18.86
CA GLN A 7 18.90 48.43 18.03
C GLN A 7 18.98 47.74 16.67
N PHE A 8 18.33 48.33 15.67
CA PHE A 8 18.80 48.59 14.30
C PHE A 8 17.59 48.86 13.39
N GLU A 9 17.15 50.13 13.37
CA GLU A 9 16.45 50.74 12.23
C GLU A 9 16.89 52.22 12.16
N GLU A 10 17.53 52.63 11.06
CA GLU A 10 17.48 53.98 10.48
C GLU A 10 17.41 53.80 8.95
N VAL A 11 16.22 53.94 8.34
CA VAL A 11 15.70 55.12 7.60
C VAL A 11 16.49 55.37 6.29
N SER A 12 16.08 54.81 5.15
CA SER A 12 15.03 55.26 4.20
C SER A 12 15.49 56.30 3.16
N SER A 13 15.40 55.93 1.88
CA SER A 13 14.85 56.81 0.84
C SER A 13 14.31 56.03 -0.38
N GLY A 14 12.99 56.05 -0.58
CA GLY A 14 12.40 56.18 -1.93
C GLY A 14 11.59 55.02 -2.55
N HIS A 15 10.31 54.90 -2.16
CA HIS A 15 9.14 54.40 -2.92
C HIS A 15 8.84 52.86 -3.02
N GLN A 16 8.15 52.41 -1.96
CA GLN A 16 7.14 51.34 -1.78
C GLN A 16 7.32 49.94 -2.42
N PRO A 17 7.58 48.91 -1.59
CA PRO A 17 7.27 47.52 -1.90
C PRO A 17 5.93 47.10 -1.26
N ARG A 18 5.10 46.40 -2.05
CA ARG A 18 3.96 45.60 -1.56
C ARG A 18 4.48 44.58 -0.54
N ARG A 19 4.11 44.73 0.73
CA ARG A 19 4.24 43.70 1.76
C ARG A 19 3.30 42.54 1.43
N ALA A 20 3.86 41.48 0.88
CA ALA A 20 3.34 40.12 0.98
C ALA A 20 4.56 39.20 1.23
N LEU A 21 4.34 38.09 1.94
CA LEU A 21 5.32 37.08 2.37
C LEU A 21 5.90 37.32 3.77
N LEU A 22 5.19 36.80 4.76
CA LEU A 22 5.65 35.77 5.70
C LEU A 22 4.53 35.55 6.73
N ALA A 23 3.46 34.89 6.28
CA ALA A 23 2.53 34.19 7.17
C ALA A 23 2.95 32.72 7.17
N PRO A 24 2.94 32.02 8.33
CA PRO A 24 3.11 30.57 8.34
C PRO A 24 2.02 29.96 7.46
N GLU A 25 2.38 29.03 6.58
CA GLU A 25 1.43 28.19 5.84
C GLU A 25 0.55 27.46 6.86
N GLY A 26 -0.61 28.06 7.16
CA GLY A 26 -1.36 27.83 8.38
C GLY A 26 -2.34 28.96 8.67
N ALA A 27 -3.05 29.42 7.65
CA ALA A 27 -4.27 30.20 7.80
C ALA A 27 -5.18 29.85 6.61
N VAL A 28 -5.89 28.73 6.73
CA VAL A 28 -7.11 28.56 5.94
C VAL A 28 -8.10 29.59 6.50
N THR A 29 -8.30 30.68 5.77
CA THR A 29 -9.60 31.34 5.78
C THR A 29 -10.58 30.29 5.32
N ALA A 30 -11.41 29.78 6.25
CA ALA A 30 -12.47 28.84 5.96
C ALA A 30 -13.22 29.30 4.71
N ALA A 31 -13.39 28.41 3.73
CA ALA A 31 -14.29 28.67 2.63
C ALA A 31 -15.66 29.03 3.24
N ALA A 32 -16.19 30.17 2.82
CA ALA A 32 -17.48 30.68 3.24
C ALA A 32 -18.61 29.86 2.57
N SER A 33 -18.74 28.60 2.94
CA SER A 33 -19.95 27.76 2.82
C SER A 33 -19.59 26.36 3.31
N ALA A 34 -19.85 26.06 4.57
CA ALA A 34 -19.89 24.66 5.00
C ALA A 34 -21.14 24.02 4.38
N PRO A 35 -21.06 22.93 3.61
CA PRO A 35 -22.25 22.15 3.34
C PRO A 35 -22.44 21.19 4.53
N PHE A 36 -23.04 21.69 5.62
CA PHE A 36 -23.96 20.80 6.32
C PHE A 36 -25.12 20.65 5.35
N VAL A 37 -25.21 19.47 4.71
CA VAL A 37 -26.22 19.10 3.70
C VAL A 37 -27.55 19.76 4.03
N HIS A 38 -27.94 20.77 3.24
CA HIS A 38 -29.14 21.63 3.16
C HIS A 38 -30.08 21.87 4.39
N ASP A 39 -30.05 21.08 5.47
CA ASP A 39 -30.97 21.07 6.61
C ASP A 39 -30.31 20.79 8.00
N ALA A 40 -29.02 20.48 8.11
CA ALA A 40 -28.36 20.23 9.41
C ALA A 40 -27.63 21.47 9.94
N ARG A 41 -27.72 21.74 11.25
CA ARG A 41 -27.15 22.95 11.88
C ARG A 41 -25.69 22.78 12.32
N ASP A 42 -25.28 21.57 12.69
CA ASP A 42 -23.92 21.25 13.12
C ASP A 42 -23.57 19.76 12.93
N ALA A 43 -22.31 19.42 13.22
CA ALA A 43 -21.77 18.06 13.12
C ALA A 43 -22.45 17.05 14.07
N ARG A 44 -23.01 17.51 15.20
CA ARG A 44 -23.70 16.63 16.16
C ARG A 44 -25.02 16.16 15.56
N GLU A 45 -25.78 17.06 14.95
CA GLU A 45 -27.07 16.75 14.34
C GLU A 45 -26.95 15.70 13.22
N LEU A 46 -25.88 15.75 12.42
CA LEU A 46 -25.65 14.76 11.36
C LEU A 46 -25.54 13.33 11.92
N PHE A 47 -24.81 13.14 13.01
CA PHE A 47 -24.65 11.83 13.63
C PHE A 47 -25.97 11.33 14.25
N GLU A 48 -26.69 12.18 14.99
CA GLU A 48 -27.94 11.80 15.65
C GLU A 48 -29.02 11.37 14.64
N ARG A 49 -28.99 11.91 13.41
CA ARG A 49 -29.89 11.48 12.31
C ARG A 49 -29.54 10.09 11.76
N LEU A 50 -28.26 9.71 11.79
CA LEU A 50 -27.81 8.39 11.32
C LEU A 50 -28.02 7.29 12.37
N LEU A 51 -27.91 7.64 13.65
CA LEU A 51 -27.92 6.66 14.74
C LEU A 51 -29.09 5.63 14.69
N PRO A 52 -30.34 6.02 14.36
CA PRO A 52 -31.44 5.06 14.23
C PRO A 52 -31.26 4.02 13.12
N SER A 53 -30.68 4.39 11.97
CA SER A 53 -30.39 3.43 10.89
C SER A 53 -29.16 2.59 11.20
N LEU A 54 -28.16 3.18 11.86
CA LEU A 54 -26.97 2.46 12.33
C LEU A 54 -27.32 1.35 13.33
N HIS A 55 -28.29 1.56 14.22
CA HIS A 55 -28.78 0.51 15.13
C HIS A 55 -29.60 -0.60 14.45
N GLN A 56 -30.01 -0.40 13.18
CA GLN A 56 -30.68 -1.45 12.38
C GLN A 56 -29.68 -2.33 11.63
N LEU A 57 -28.38 -2.00 11.67
CA LEU A 57 -27.35 -2.83 11.08
C LEU A 57 -27.35 -4.23 11.71
N PRO A 58 -27.17 -5.29 10.92
CA PRO A 58 -27.08 -6.65 11.45
C PRO A 58 -25.89 -6.76 12.41
N ALA A 59 -25.97 -7.68 13.37
CA ALA A 59 -24.82 -8.00 14.21
C ALA A 59 -23.69 -8.62 13.36
N GLY A 60 -22.44 -8.44 13.80
CA GLY A 60 -21.34 -9.22 13.25
C GLY A 60 -21.51 -10.70 13.48
N GLN A 61 -20.95 -11.50 12.60
CA GLN A 61 -21.06 -12.96 12.62
C GLN A 61 -19.67 -13.58 12.69
N MET A 62 -19.60 -14.78 13.27
CA MET A 62 -18.43 -15.63 13.07
C MET A 62 -18.45 -16.12 11.63
N GLY A 63 -17.32 -16.03 10.94
CA GLY A 63 -17.15 -16.65 9.64
C GLY A 63 -17.34 -18.16 9.74
N ILE A 64 -18.10 -18.74 8.82
CA ILE A 64 -18.27 -20.20 8.75
C ILE A 64 -16.94 -20.92 8.48
N SER A 65 -15.99 -20.26 7.79
CA SER A 65 -14.63 -20.79 7.55
C SER A 65 -13.64 -20.49 8.67
N ARG A 66 -14.01 -19.62 9.61
CA ARG A 66 -13.18 -19.23 10.76
C ARG A 66 -14.00 -19.34 12.05
N PRO A 67 -14.42 -20.56 12.46
CA PRO A 67 -15.20 -20.76 13.67
C PRO A 67 -14.37 -20.44 14.92
N HIS A 68 -15.03 -20.46 16.09
CA HIS A 68 -14.35 -20.34 17.38
C HIS A 68 -13.22 -21.38 17.50
N THR A 69 -12.02 -20.93 17.85
CA THR A 69 -10.79 -21.73 17.79
C THR A 69 -10.69 -22.81 18.87
N GLY A 70 -11.44 -22.67 19.97
CA GLY A 70 -11.36 -23.56 21.13
C GLY A 70 -10.16 -23.27 22.04
N LEU A 71 -9.29 -22.35 21.63
CA LEU A 71 -8.11 -21.92 22.40
C LEU A 71 -8.55 -21.23 23.70
N ARG A 72 -7.89 -21.56 24.82
CA ARG A 72 -8.11 -20.96 26.13
C ARG A 72 -6.94 -20.06 26.50
N ILE A 73 -7.17 -18.76 26.53
CA ILE A 73 -6.10 -17.77 26.73
C ILE A 73 -6.32 -17.04 28.05
N ALA A 74 -5.41 -17.23 29.00
CA ALA A 74 -5.31 -16.36 30.15
C ALA A 74 -4.68 -15.03 29.71
N ILE A 75 -5.36 -13.90 29.93
CA ILE A 75 -4.97 -12.64 29.29
C ILE A 75 -4.87 -11.46 30.27
N ILE A 76 -3.76 -10.71 30.18
CA ILE A 76 -3.57 -9.38 30.76
C ILE A 76 -3.48 -8.37 29.62
N SER A 77 -4.58 -7.67 29.35
CA SER A 77 -4.66 -6.69 28.26
C SER A 77 -5.52 -5.47 28.62
N ASP A 78 -5.53 -4.47 27.73
CA ASP A 78 -6.61 -3.48 27.70
C ASP A 78 -7.84 -4.01 26.96
N LYS A 79 -8.92 -3.21 27.00
CA LYS A 79 -10.21 -3.52 26.38
C LYS A 79 -10.08 -3.71 24.86
N PHE A 80 -9.29 -2.88 24.17
CA PHE A 80 -9.11 -2.95 22.72
C PHE A 80 -8.52 -4.29 22.27
N LEU A 81 -7.39 -4.72 22.84
CA LEU A 81 -6.79 -6.00 22.47
C LEU A 81 -7.67 -7.18 22.90
N PHE A 82 -8.35 -7.09 24.05
CA PHE A 82 -9.27 -8.13 24.49
C PHE A 82 -10.37 -8.34 23.43
N GLU A 83 -10.96 -7.26 22.94
CA GLU A 83 -12.03 -7.31 21.95
C GLU A 83 -11.55 -7.76 20.56
N SER A 84 -10.27 -7.59 20.23
CA SER A 84 -9.70 -8.14 18.99
C SER A 84 -9.75 -9.67 18.92
N PHE A 85 -9.83 -10.36 20.06
CA PHE A 85 -9.91 -11.83 20.13
C PHE A 85 -11.19 -12.35 20.79
N ALA A 86 -12.01 -11.47 21.37
CA ALA A 86 -13.24 -11.86 22.04
C ALA A 86 -14.19 -12.58 21.08
N GLY A 87 -14.66 -13.77 21.48
CA GLY A 87 -15.51 -14.62 20.65
C GLY A 87 -14.76 -15.47 19.62
N LEU A 88 -13.47 -15.20 19.37
CA LEU A 88 -12.61 -16.06 18.54
C LEU A 88 -11.96 -17.18 19.36
N ALA A 89 -11.74 -16.93 20.64
CA ALA A 89 -11.15 -17.83 21.63
C ALA A 89 -11.82 -17.64 23.00
N GLU A 90 -11.63 -18.61 23.90
CA GLU A 90 -12.03 -18.48 25.30
C GLU A 90 -11.01 -17.58 26.03
N LEU A 91 -11.35 -16.31 26.21
CA LEU A 91 -10.49 -15.36 26.91
C LEU A 91 -10.80 -15.36 28.41
N ILE A 92 -9.77 -15.62 29.22
CA ILE A 92 -9.83 -15.64 30.69
C ILE A 92 -9.12 -14.37 31.20
N PRO A 93 -9.85 -13.27 31.47
CA PRO A 93 -9.24 -12.02 31.87
C PRO A 93 -8.64 -12.13 33.28
N LEU A 94 -7.35 -11.90 33.38
CA LEU A 94 -6.65 -11.91 34.66
C LEU A 94 -6.69 -10.54 35.33
N THR A 95 -6.76 -10.58 36.64
CA THR A 95 -6.60 -9.46 37.55
C THR A 95 -5.63 -9.87 38.66
N PRO A 96 -5.09 -8.91 39.42
CA PRO A 96 -4.23 -9.24 40.54
C PRO A 96 -4.89 -10.05 41.67
N ARG A 97 -6.21 -10.27 41.63
CA ARG A 97 -6.95 -10.99 42.67
C ARG A 97 -7.39 -12.40 42.25
N ASN A 98 -7.43 -12.70 40.95
CA ASN A 98 -7.99 -13.94 40.42
C ASN A 98 -7.01 -14.70 39.53
N TRP A 99 -5.74 -14.30 39.46
CA TRP A 99 -4.77 -14.91 38.54
C TRP A 99 -4.44 -16.37 38.86
N GLU A 100 -4.68 -16.80 40.11
CA GLU A 100 -4.48 -18.19 40.54
C GLU A 100 -5.64 -19.10 40.11
N GLU A 101 -6.86 -18.56 40.01
CA GLU A 101 -8.09 -19.33 39.74
C GLU A 101 -7.98 -20.22 38.49
N PRO A 102 -7.45 -19.75 37.33
CA PRO A 102 -7.33 -20.59 36.14
C PRO A 102 -6.32 -21.74 36.29
N LEU A 103 -5.38 -21.65 37.24
CA LEU A 103 -4.39 -22.71 37.52
C LEU A 103 -4.95 -23.81 38.45
N GLU A 104 -6.09 -23.55 39.09
CA GLU A 104 -6.82 -24.49 39.95
C GLU A 104 -7.88 -25.29 39.19
N GLN A 105 -8.22 -24.86 37.97
CA GLN A 105 -9.18 -25.55 37.11
C GLN A 105 -8.61 -26.85 36.55
N GLU A 106 -9.49 -27.83 36.29
CA GLU A 106 -9.12 -29.11 35.67
C GLU A 106 -8.54 -28.91 34.27
N GLN A 107 -9.20 -28.04 33.49
CA GLN A 107 -8.69 -27.61 32.20
C GLN A 107 -7.85 -26.36 32.42
N LEU A 108 -6.58 -26.41 32.02
CA LEU A 108 -5.68 -25.27 32.11
C LEU A 108 -5.82 -24.35 30.88
N PRO A 109 -5.38 -23.09 30.96
CA PRO A 109 -5.16 -22.24 29.79
C PRO A 109 -4.05 -22.79 28.91
N ASP A 110 -4.19 -22.64 27.60
CA ASP A 110 -3.17 -23.03 26.62
C ASP A 110 -2.03 -22.01 26.55
N ILE A 111 -2.35 -20.72 26.77
CA ILE A 111 -1.39 -19.61 26.67
C ILE A 111 -1.67 -18.58 27.78
N LEU A 112 -0.61 -18.02 28.35
CA LEU A 112 -0.67 -16.75 29.09
C LEU A 112 -0.22 -15.61 28.18
N LEU A 113 -1.16 -14.74 27.78
CA LEU A 113 -0.88 -13.55 26.96
C LEU A 113 -0.81 -12.28 27.82
N VAL A 114 0.35 -11.64 27.87
CA VAL A 114 0.58 -10.38 28.59
C VAL A 114 0.90 -9.26 27.61
N ALA A 115 -0.01 -8.32 27.44
CA ALA A 115 0.18 -7.20 26.53
C ALA A 115 0.70 -5.94 27.23
N ALA A 116 1.39 -5.08 26.48
CA ALA A 116 1.73 -3.72 26.89
C ALA A 116 0.45 -2.92 27.22
N THR A 117 0.13 -2.81 28.51
CA THR A 117 -1.18 -2.34 28.98
C THR A 117 -1.05 -1.28 30.08
N TRP A 118 -1.76 -0.16 29.92
CA TRP A 118 -1.71 0.95 30.87
C TRP A 118 -2.65 0.82 32.07
N ARG A 119 -3.87 0.30 31.86
CA ARG A 119 -4.95 0.32 32.86
C ARG A 119 -5.61 -1.05 33.12
N GLY A 120 -5.61 -1.94 32.13
CA GLY A 120 -6.32 -3.22 32.17
C GLY A 120 -7.76 -3.13 31.65
N LEU A 121 -8.43 -4.27 31.52
CA LEU A 121 -9.80 -4.40 30.97
C LEU A 121 -10.84 -3.53 31.69
N ASN A 122 -10.81 -3.47 33.03
CA ASN A 122 -11.72 -2.65 33.83
C ASN A 122 -11.17 -1.24 34.15
N GLU A 123 -10.19 -0.79 33.36
CA GLU A 123 -9.50 0.50 33.48
C GLU A 123 -8.79 0.78 34.82
N ARG A 124 -8.66 -0.21 35.70
CA ARG A 124 -8.11 -0.04 37.06
C ARG A 124 -7.12 -1.12 37.47
N SER A 125 -7.40 -2.40 37.19
CA SER A 125 -6.69 -3.54 37.78
C SER A 125 -5.19 -3.57 37.53
N TRP A 126 -4.78 -3.08 36.36
CA TRP A 126 -3.40 -3.14 35.88
C TRP A 126 -2.74 -1.77 35.76
N ARG A 127 -3.30 -0.74 36.42
CA ARG A 127 -2.65 0.57 36.49
C ARG A 127 -1.24 0.45 37.06
N GLY A 128 -0.27 1.01 36.34
CA GLY A 128 1.13 1.08 36.74
C GLY A 128 2.03 -0.04 36.22
N LEU A 129 1.58 -0.92 35.31
CA LEU A 129 2.46 -1.93 34.69
C LEU A 129 3.68 -1.32 33.96
N SER A 130 3.53 -0.11 33.40
CA SER A 130 4.63 0.64 32.78
C SER A 130 5.67 1.17 33.77
N ASN A 131 5.39 1.17 35.07
CA ASN A 131 6.32 1.66 36.09
C ASN A 131 7.13 0.48 36.69
N PRO A 132 8.48 0.48 36.58
CA PRO A 132 9.34 -0.55 37.16
C PRO A 132 9.15 -0.76 38.67
N ARG A 133 8.72 0.27 39.41
CA ARG A 133 8.51 0.20 40.86
C ARG A 133 7.11 -0.26 41.27
N SER A 134 6.24 -0.56 40.31
CA SER A 134 4.86 -0.96 40.59
C SER A 134 4.79 -2.37 41.16
N ASN A 135 4.07 -2.52 42.28
CA ASN A 135 3.73 -3.84 42.82
C ASN A 135 2.96 -4.70 41.81
N ARG A 136 2.20 -4.10 40.89
CA ARG A 136 1.50 -4.83 39.83
C ARG A 136 2.48 -5.45 38.83
N ARG A 137 3.49 -4.68 38.42
CA ARG A 137 4.53 -5.18 37.52
C ARG A 137 5.34 -6.28 38.20
N ARG A 138 5.69 -6.08 39.47
CA ARG A 138 6.39 -7.08 40.28
C ARG A 138 5.60 -8.38 40.38
N LEU A 139 4.33 -8.30 40.74
CA LEU A 139 3.41 -9.45 40.78
C LEU A 139 3.39 -10.20 39.45
N THR A 140 3.23 -9.49 38.33
CA THR A 140 3.20 -10.12 37.00
C THR A 140 4.50 -10.87 36.68
N VAL A 141 5.66 -10.24 36.92
CA VAL A 141 6.98 -10.76 36.55
C VAL A 141 7.49 -11.84 37.51
N GLU A 142 7.29 -11.65 38.82
CA GLU A 142 7.88 -12.51 39.86
C GLU A 142 6.95 -13.64 40.30
N GLU A 143 5.63 -13.50 40.11
CA GLU A 143 4.65 -14.49 40.59
C GLU A 143 3.82 -15.10 39.46
N ILE A 144 3.11 -14.27 38.68
CA ILE A 144 2.13 -14.75 37.68
C ILE A 144 2.83 -15.52 36.55
N MET A 145 3.74 -14.87 35.80
CA MET A 145 4.41 -15.52 34.67
C MET A 145 5.17 -16.79 35.10
N PRO A 146 5.94 -16.80 36.22
CA PRO A 146 6.55 -18.03 36.71
C PRO A 146 5.55 -19.12 37.12
N ALA A 147 4.40 -18.78 37.69
CA ALA A 147 3.39 -19.76 38.09
C ALA A 147 2.77 -20.49 36.88
N TYR A 148 2.44 -19.76 35.82
CA TYR A 148 1.96 -20.33 34.56
C TYR A 148 3.03 -21.20 33.90
N ARG A 149 4.28 -20.73 33.84
CA ARG A 149 5.41 -21.50 33.31
C ARG A 149 5.62 -22.81 34.07
N ARG A 150 5.49 -22.83 35.41
CA ARG A 150 5.61 -24.07 36.22
C ARG A 150 4.51 -25.09 35.92
N ARG A 151 3.37 -24.68 35.38
CA ARG A 151 2.30 -25.56 34.91
C ARG A 151 2.45 -25.98 33.45
N GLY A 152 3.55 -25.59 32.78
CA GLY A 152 3.81 -25.90 31.38
C GLY A 152 3.08 -25.00 30.38
N ILE A 153 2.52 -23.87 30.84
CA ILE A 153 1.80 -22.93 29.99
C ILE A 153 2.79 -21.89 29.44
N PRO A 154 2.92 -21.73 28.11
CA PRO A 154 3.80 -20.74 27.51
C PRO A 154 3.37 -19.30 27.84
N VAL A 155 4.36 -18.47 28.21
CA VAL A 155 4.17 -17.06 28.50
C VAL A 155 4.53 -16.22 27.29
N VAL A 156 3.53 -15.56 26.72
CA VAL A 156 3.66 -14.70 25.55
C VAL A 156 3.52 -13.24 25.97
N TYR A 157 4.49 -12.40 25.57
CA TYR A 157 4.39 -10.95 25.68
C TYR A 157 4.03 -10.32 24.34
N TYR A 158 3.12 -9.33 24.34
CA TYR A 158 2.77 -8.57 23.13
C TYR A 158 2.97 -7.05 23.29
N GLY A 159 4.01 -6.53 22.64
CA GLY A 159 4.33 -5.10 22.49
C GLY A 159 3.47 -4.43 21.43
N LYS A 160 2.16 -4.33 21.68
CA LYS A 160 1.14 -3.91 20.69
C LYS A 160 1.21 -2.45 20.21
N GLU A 161 2.06 -1.61 20.79
CA GLU A 161 2.17 -0.18 20.47
C GLU A 161 3.65 0.27 20.47
N ASP A 162 4.51 -0.65 20.04
CA ASP A 162 5.90 -0.34 19.74
C ASP A 162 6.00 0.44 18.43
N PRO A 163 7.08 1.23 18.19
CA PRO A 163 8.15 1.59 19.13
C PRO A 163 7.77 2.50 20.33
N PRO A 164 6.73 3.37 20.29
CA PRO A 164 6.51 4.39 21.33
C PRO A 164 6.47 3.88 22.77
N ASN A 165 5.98 2.66 22.99
CA ASN A 165 5.78 2.11 24.33
C ASN A 165 6.88 1.14 24.79
N TYR A 166 7.84 0.78 23.92
CA TYR A 166 8.87 -0.23 24.17
C TYR A 166 9.58 -0.04 25.52
N SER A 167 10.16 1.14 25.74
CA SER A 167 10.96 1.44 26.93
C SER A 167 10.18 1.35 28.24
N SER A 168 8.86 1.57 28.18
CA SER A 168 7.99 1.49 29.36
C SER A 168 7.72 0.04 29.77
N PHE A 169 7.70 -0.90 28.82
CA PHE A 169 7.23 -2.27 29.04
C PHE A 169 8.25 -3.37 28.78
N VAL A 170 9.46 -3.07 28.29
CA VAL A 170 10.50 -4.08 27.99
C VAL A 170 10.77 -5.05 29.15
N GLY A 171 10.72 -4.59 30.41
CA GLY A 171 10.92 -5.52 31.54
C GLY A 171 9.75 -6.45 31.86
N LEU A 172 8.58 -6.32 31.20
CA LEU A 172 7.61 -7.40 31.12
C LEU A 172 8.04 -8.42 30.07
N ALA A 173 8.50 -7.96 28.91
CA ALA A 173 8.98 -8.81 27.82
C ALA A 173 10.17 -9.69 28.25
N GLN A 174 11.08 -9.14 29.06
CA GLN A 174 12.23 -9.87 29.63
C GLN A 174 11.86 -11.12 30.44
N ALA A 175 10.62 -11.20 30.92
CA ALA A 175 10.13 -12.31 31.73
C ALA A 175 9.23 -13.28 30.95
N ALA A 176 8.98 -13.03 29.67
CA ALA A 176 8.20 -13.89 28.79
C ALA A 176 9.08 -14.92 28.05
N ASP A 177 8.46 -16.01 27.60
CA ASP A 177 9.11 -17.06 26.82
C ASP A 177 9.15 -16.65 25.34
N HIS A 178 8.06 -16.06 24.86
CA HIS A 178 7.89 -15.62 23.48
C HIS A 178 7.48 -14.15 23.45
N ILE A 179 8.10 -13.38 22.56
CA ILE A 179 7.89 -11.94 22.45
C ILE A 179 7.35 -11.62 21.06
N PHE A 180 6.23 -10.91 21.02
CA PHE A 180 5.71 -10.29 19.82
C PHE A 180 5.78 -8.78 19.90
N THR A 181 6.12 -8.14 18.79
CA THR A 181 6.07 -6.68 18.62
C THR A 181 5.32 -6.33 17.35
N THR A 182 4.60 -5.20 17.34
CA THR A 182 4.00 -4.66 16.11
C THR A 182 5.03 -4.01 15.19
N ALA A 183 6.25 -3.76 15.66
CA ALA A 183 7.27 -3.00 14.96
C ALA A 183 8.51 -3.86 14.65
N ALA A 184 8.67 -4.27 13.40
CA ALA A 184 9.79 -5.10 12.94
C ALA A 184 11.16 -4.47 13.27
N GLU A 185 11.24 -3.14 13.22
CA GLU A 185 12.44 -2.38 13.58
C GLU A 185 12.85 -2.52 15.06
N MET A 186 11.97 -3.03 15.93
CA MET A 186 12.25 -3.27 17.35
C MET A 186 12.81 -4.68 17.62
N ILE A 187 12.80 -5.59 16.65
CA ILE A 187 13.35 -6.95 16.82
C ILE A 187 14.82 -6.91 17.31
N PRO A 188 15.73 -6.12 16.73
CA PRO A 188 17.11 -6.05 17.22
C PRO A 188 17.22 -5.59 18.68
N ASP A 189 16.38 -4.64 19.09
CA ASP A 189 16.36 -4.12 20.46
C ASP A 189 15.83 -5.16 21.45
N TYR A 190 14.76 -5.89 21.10
CA TYR A 190 14.29 -7.02 21.90
C TYR A 190 15.34 -8.15 21.97
N ARG A 191 16.05 -8.46 20.88
CA ARG A 191 17.13 -9.49 20.91
C ARG A 191 18.25 -9.10 21.87
N ARG A 192 18.60 -7.82 21.92
CA ARG A 192 19.59 -7.28 22.86
C ARG A 192 19.10 -7.35 24.30
N ASP A 193 17.88 -6.88 24.55
CA ASP A 193 17.39 -6.62 25.90
C ASP A 193 16.68 -7.84 26.54
N CYS A 194 16.27 -8.82 25.74
CA CYS A 194 15.60 -10.06 26.15
C CYS A 194 16.33 -11.33 25.64
N PRO A 195 17.61 -11.56 25.99
CA PRO A 195 18.40 -12.67 25.45
C PRO A 195 17.92 -14.07 25.91
N GLN A 196 17.00 -14.12 26.88
CA GLN A 196 16.41 -15.36 27.39
C GLN A 196 15.11 -15.74 26.69
N ALA A 197 14.55 -14.88 25.84
CA ALA A 197 13.35 -15.20 25.07
C ALA A 197 13.66 -16.29 24.05
N ALA A 198 12.79 -17.30 23.96
CA ALA A 198 12.91 -18.39 23.00
C ALA A 198 12.64 -17.90 21.56
N SER A 199 11.76 -16.92 21.40
CA SER A 199 11.45 -16.30 20.11
C SER A 199 11.07 -14.83 20.25
N ILE A 200 11.37 -14.07 19.19
CA ILE A 200 11.06 -12.65 19.06
C ILE A 200 10.58 -12.42 17.63
N GLU A 201 9.28 -12.20 17.46
CA GLU A 201 8.60 -12.17 16.17
C GLU A 201 7.74 -10.92 15.99
N VAL A 202 7.37 -10.62 14.75
CA VAL A 202 6.40 -9.56 14.43
C VAL A 202 4.98 -10.12 14.54
N LEU A 203 4.09 -9.37 15.17
CA LEU A 203 2.65 -9.63 15.12
C LEU A 203 1.90 -8.32 14.80
N PRO A 204 1.32 -8.20 13.59
CA PRO A 204 0.45 -7.08 13.25
C PRO A 204 -0.85 -7.09 14.07
N PHE A 205 -1.63 -6.01 13.97
CA PHE A 205 -2.96 -5.97 14.56
C PHE A 205 -3.94 -6.94 13.89
N ALA A 206 -5.09 -7.11 14.53
CA ALA A 206 -6.08 -8.12 14.18
C ALA A 206 -7.46 -7.50 13.95
N VAL A 207 -8.19 -8.05 12.98
CA VAL A 207 -9.60 -7.78 12.72
C VAL A 207 -10.48 -8.87 13.33
N ASN A 208 -11.51 -8.46 14.06
CA ASN A 208 -12.55 -9.36 14.59
C ASN A 208 -13.88 -9.16 13.84
N PRO A 209 -14.41 -10.16 13.11
CA PRO A 209 -15.65 -10.05 12.31
C PRO A 209 -16.92 -9.85 13.16
N LEU A 210 -16.86 -10.17 14.47
CA LEU A 210 -17.97 -9.87 15.38
C LEU A 210 -18.14 -8.38 15.64
N VAL A 211 -17.09 -7.58 15.40
CA VAL A 211 -17.05 -6.15 15.68
C VAL A 211 -16.91 -5.34 14.38
N HIS A 212 -15.98 -5.72 13.52
CA HIS A 212 -15.65 -5.03 12.28
C HIS A 212 -16.10 -5.93 11.12
N THR A 213 -17.17 -5.55 10.44
CA THR A 213 -17.78 -6.39 9.41
C THR A 213 -18.46 -5.53 8.35
N PRO A 214 -18.44 -5.94 7.08
CA PRO A 214 -19.17 -5.25 6.03
C PRO A 214 -20.66 -5.64 6.01
N LEU A 215 -21.13 -6.60 6.84
CA LEU A 215 -22.53 -7.01 6.87
C LEU A 215 -23.47 -5.79 7.01
N GLY A 216 -24.34 -5.56 6.03
CA GLY A 216 -25.28 -4.44 6.00
C GLY A 216 -24.67 -3.05 5.77
N SER A 217 -23.39 -2.94 5.38
CA SER A 217 -22.74 -1.63 5.21
C SER A 217 -23.28 -0.83 4.02
N ARG A 218 -23.65 -1.48 2.89
CA ARG A 218 -24.15 -0.78 1.69
C ARG A 218 -25.54 -0.15 1.83
N PRO A 219 -26.55 -0.82 2.42
CA PRO A 219 -27.87 -0.20 2.58
C PRO A 219 -27.92 0.98 3.56
N ALA A 220 -26.89 1.12 4.42
CA ALA A 220 -26.83 2.12 5.48
C ALA A 220 -25.87 3.28 5.17
N VAL A 221 -25.63 3.55 3.89
CA VAL A 221 -24.61 4.50 3.45
C VAL A 221 -24.93 5.94 3.85
N SER A 222 -23.98 6.56 4.53
CA SER A 222 -23.90 8.00 4.72
C SER A 222 -22.84 8.61 3.80
N PRO A 223 -23.12 9.75 3.15
CA PRO A 223 -22.10 10.51 2.43
C PRO A 223 -21.08 11.16 3.38
N MET A 224 -21.28 11.08 4.70
CA MET A 224 -20.39 11.62 5.71
C MET A 224 -18.98 11.03 5.62
N ILE A 225 -17.99 11.92 5.66
CA ILE A 225 -16.60 11.58 5.96
C ILE A 225 -16.39 11.78 7.46
N HIS A 226 -15.89 10.78 8.17
CA HIS A 226 -15.64 10.91 9.60
C HIS A 226 -14.17 10.76 9.98
N PHE A 227 -13.77 11.44 11.04
CA PHE A 227 -12.54 11.18 11.79
C PHE A 227 -12.89 10.98 13.25
N ALA A 228 -12.41 9.90 13.88
CA ALA A 228 -12.56 9.69 15.32
C ALA A 228 -11.20 9.51 15.97
N GLY A 229 -10.77 10.47 16.77
CA GLY A 229 -9.44 10.42 17.39
C GLY A 229 -9.01 11.71 18.07
N SER A 230 -7.78 11.68 18.58
CA SER A 230 -7.14 12.85 19.22
C SER A 230 -6.27 13.63 18.23
N TRP A 231 -6.00 14.92 18.48
CA TRP A 231 -5.11 15.72 17.63
C TRP A 231 -3.62 15.58 17.98
N LEU A 232 -3.23 15.72 19.25
CA LEU A 232 -1.87 15.48 19.79
C LEU A 232 -0.70 16.19 19.07
N PRO A 233 -0.75 17.52 18.84
CA PRO A 233 0.24 18.23 18.02
C PRO A 233 1.64 18.26 18.61
N ASP A 234 1.78 18.37 19.93
CA ASP A 234 3.10 18.42 20.58
C ASP A 234 3.76 17.04 20.64
N LYS A 235 2.94 15.98 20.83
CA LYS A 235 3.44 14.61 20.93
C LYS A 235 3.78 14.02 19.56
N TYR A 236 2.95 14.31 18.55
CA TYR A 236 3.07 13.76 17.20
C TYR A 236 2.92 14.87 16.14
N PRO A 237 3.90 15.79 16.01
CA PRO A 237 3.77 16.96 15.13
C PRO A 237 3.62 16.59 13.65
N GLN A 238 4.26 15.51 13.20
CA GLN A 238 4.11 15.01 11.83
C GLN A 238 2.69 14.48 11.58
N ARG A 239 2.11 13.76 12.54
CA ARG A 239 0.73 13.25 12.48
C ARG A 239 -0.25 14.40 12.28
N SER A 240 -0.13 15.47 13.08
CA SER A 240 -0.98 16.65 12.95
C SER A 240 -0.75 17.38 11.62
N ARG A 241 0.52 17.57 11.23
CA ARG A 241 0.85 18.24 9.96
C ARG A 241 0.23 17.54 8.75
N TYR A 242 0.41 16.23 8.64
CA TYR A 242 -0.12 15.46 7.51
C TYR A 242 -1.63 15.21 7.65
N GLY A 243 -2.14 15.13 8.88
CA GLY A 243 -3.57 15.06 9.15
C GLY A 243 -4.34 16.31 8.69
N THR A 244 -3.70 17.48 8.70
CA THR A 244 -4.29 18.69 8.12
C THR A 244 -4.58 18.53 6.62
N TRP A 245 -3.77 17.79 5.86
CA TRP A 245 -4.05 17.55 4.45
C TRP A 245 -5.32 16.72 4.25
N ALA A 246 -5.44 15.61 4.98
CA ALA A 246 -6.61 14.75 4.95
C ALA A 246 -7.88 15.49 5.38
N LEU A 247 -7.86 16.14 6.55
CA LEU A 247 -9.02 16.83 7.09
C LEU A 247 -9.43 18.04 6.25
N ASN A 248 -8.48 18.85 5.77
CA ASN A 248 -8.82 19.99 4.92
C ASN A 248 -9.32 19.55 3.54
N GLY A 249 -8.75 18.50 2.96
CA GLY A 249 -9.22 17.99 1.68
C GLY A 249 -10.64 17.45 1.78
N ALA A 250 -10.94 16.69 2.84
CA ALA A 250 -12.30 16.26 3.14
C ALA A 250 -13.26 17.45 3.37
N ALA A 251 -12.83 18.48 4.10
CA ALA A 251 -13.62 19.67 4.37
C ALA A 251 -13.89 20.54 3.12
N LEU A 252 -13.09 20.40 2.05
CA LEU A 252 -13.27 21.10 0.77
C LEU A 252 -14.15 20.31 -0.21
N SER A 253 -14.42 19.03 0.06
CA SER A 253 -15.31 18.21 -0.78
C SER A 253 -16.78 18.53 -0.52
N ASP A 254 -17.65 18.08 -1.44
CA ASP A 254 -19.11 18.19 -1.27
C ASP A 254 -19.69 17.21 -0.22
N ARG A 255 -18.84 16.38 0.40
CA ARG A 255 -19.23 15.42 1.43
C ARG A 255 -19.09 16.05 2.84
N PRO A 256 -20.06 15.87 3.75
CA PRO A 256 -19.99 16.46 5.08
C PRO A 256 -18.90 15.80 5.93
N LEU A 257 -17.96 16.59 6.46
CA LEU A 257 -16.93 16.15 7.40
C LEU A 257 -17.41 16.24 8.85
N VAL A 258 -17.21 15.18 9.63
CA VAL A 258 -17.41 15.18 11.09
C VAL A 258 -16.17 14.66 11.81
N ILE A 259 -15.71 15.40 12.83
CA ILE A 259 -14.55 15.07 13.66
C ILE A 259 -15.03 14.79 15.09
N PHE A 260 -14.99 13.53 15.49
CA PHE A 260 -15.26 13.11 16.87
C PHE A 260 -14.00 13.25 17.71
N ASP A 261 -13.93 14.30 18.52
CA ASP A 261 -12.80 14.54 19.42
C ASP A 261 -12.89 13.63 20.64
N ARG A 262 -12.00 12.63 20.69
CA ARG A 262 -11.91 11.67 21.81
C ARG A 262 -11.66 12.34 23.17
N ASN A 263 -11.15 13.58 23.18
CA ASN A 263 -10.81 14.31 24.38
C ASN A 263 -11.77 15.48 24.67
N SER A 264 -12.95 15.52 24.05
CA SER A 264 -13.93 16.59 24.25
C SER A 264 -14.29 16.84 25.71
N ASP A 265 -14.22 15.79 26.55
CA ASP A 265 -14.62 15.82 27.95
C ASP A 265 -13.50 16.28 28.89
N LEU A 266 -12.27 16.50 28.39
CA LEU A 266 -11.18 17.04 29.20
C LEU A 266 -11.49 18.50 29.57
N PHE A 267 -11.66 18.75 30.87
CA PHE A 267 -11.96 20.07 31.45
C PHE A 267 -11.00 21.15 30.90
N LEU A 268 -11.56 22.23 30.35
CA LEU A 268 -10.87 23.45 29.87
C LEU A 268 -10.00 23.33 28.60
N GLY A 269 -10.21 22.32 27.75
CA GLY A 269 -9.58 22.30 26.42
C GLY A 269 -8.05 22.35 26.49
N ASP A 270 -7.47 21.33 27.14
CA ASP A 270 -6.02 21.20 27.28
C ASP A 270 -5.33 21.31 25.91
N PRO A 271 -4.47 22.33 25.70
CA PRO A 271 -3.86 22.63 24.40
C PRO A 271 -3.10 21.45 23.78
N ARG A 272 -2.66 20.48 24.60
CA ARG A 272 -2.00 19.25 24.15
C ARG A 272 -2.89 18.36 23.29
N TYR A 273 -4.21 18.54 23.35
CA TYR A 273 -5.19 17.72 22.65
C TYR A 273 -6.09 18.53 21.69
N SER A 274 -6.12 19.86 21.83
CA SER A 274 -7.03 20.74 21.09
C SER A 274 -6.79 20.72 19.58
N PHE A 275 -7.89 20.60 18.82
CA PHE A 275 -7.88 20.84 17.39
C PHE A 275 -7.71 22.35 17.09
N PRO A 276 -7.10 22.71 15.94
CA PRO A 276 -7.10 24.08 15.44
C PRO A 276 -8.51 24.69 15.37
N THR A 277 -8.64 25.98 15.67
CA THR A 277 -9.93 26.69 15.73
C THR A 277 -10.75 26.63 14.44
N GLY A 278 -10.08 26.53 13.28
CA GLY A 278 -10.73 26.33 11.98
C GLY A 278 -11.56 25.05 11.89
N TYR A 279 -11.31 24.05 12.73
CA TYR A 279 -12.10 22.81 12.75
C TYR A 279 -13.36 22.89 13.61
N SER A 280 -13.58 23.96 14.38
CA SER A 280 -14.71 24.07 15.32
C SER A 280 -16.08 23.70 14.73
N PRO A 281 -16.41 24.06 13.47
CA PRO A 281 -17.70 23.66 12.86
C PRO A 281 -17.84 22.14 12.69
N TYR A 282 -16.75 21.42 12.48
CA TYR A 282 -16.75 19.99 12.19
C TYR A 282 -16.65 19.12 13.46
N LEU A 283 -16.42 19.72 14.64
CA LEU A 283 -16.22 18.99 15.89
C LEU A 283 -17.54 18.45 16.46
N ALA A 284 -17.52 17.17 16.81
CA ALA A 284 -18.54 16.49 17.60
C ALA A 284 -17.90 15.94 18.90
N PRO A 285 -18.66 15.82 19.99
CA PRO A 285 -18.15 15.27 21.25
C PRO A 285 -17.72 13.81 21.09
N ALA A 286 -16.89 13.34 22.03
CA ALA A 286 -16.53 11.94 22.17
C ALA A 286 -17.79 11.06 22.22
N ARG A 287 -17.67 9.88 21.63
CA ARG A 287 -18.75 8.88 21.56
C ARG A 287 -18.30 7.60 22.23
N GLU A 288 -19.29 6.90 22.77
CA GLU A 288 -19.10 5.55 23.27
C GLU A 288 -18.59 4.64 22.14
N ARG A 289 -17.88 3.59 22.51
CA ARG A 289 -17.17 2.75 21.55
C ARG A 289 -18.15 2.05 20.60
N GLU A 290 -19.27 1.59 21.11
CA GLU A 290 -20.31 0.86 20.40
C GLU A 290 -20.88 1.72 19.24
N ASP A 291 -21.20 2.98 19.52
CA ASP A 291 -21.65 3.96 18.53
C ASP A 291 -20.59 4.22 17.45
N LEU A 292 -19.31 4.32 17.83
CA LEU A 292 -18.21 4.49 16.88
C LEU A 292 -18.01 3.28 15.98
N MET A 293 -18.26 2.05 16.46
CA MET A 293 -18.17 0.84 15.63
C MET A 293 -19.31 0.79 14.61
N LEU A 294 -20.52 1.17 15.02
CA LEU A 294 -21.67 1.27 14.10
C LEU A 294 -21.46 2.37 13.06
N LEU A 295 -20.96 3.54 13.47
CA LEU A 295 -20.66 4.64 12.55
C LEU A 295 -19.70 4.21 11.43
N GLN A 296 -18.62 3.51 11.79
CA GLN A 296 -17.63 3.04 10.82
C GLN A 296 -18.30 2.18 9.73
N ARG A 297 -19.23 1.30 10.12
CA ARG A 297 -19.99 0.45 9.20
C ARG A 297 -20.99 1.20 8.32
N GLY A 298 -21.47 2.37 8.75
CA GLY A 298 -22.45 3.16 8.00
C GLY A 298 -21.87 4.33 7.20
N THR A 299 -20.54 4.51 7.19
CA THR A 299 -19.88 5.55 6.39
C THR A 299 -19.02 4.95 5.31
N ASP A 300 -19.07 5.54 4.11
CA ASP A 300 -18.26 5.09 2.99
C ASP A 300 -16.78 5.43 3.13
N ILE A 301 -16.48 6.57 3.75
CA ILE A 301 -15.13 7.15 3.76
C ILE A 301 -14.81 7.62 5.18
N ALA A 302 -13.59 7.34 5.63
CA ALA A 302 -13.09 7.79 6.91
C ALA A 302 -11.62 8.21 6.85
N VAL A 303 -11.26 9.15 7.72
CA VAL A 303 -9.88 9.61 7.87
C VAL A 303 -9.19 8.82 8.98
N ASN A 304 -7.95 8.40 8.73
CA ASN A 304 -7.05 7.80 9.72
C ASN A 304 -5.73 8.56 9.83
N LEU A 305 -5.25 8.78 11.05
CA LEU A 305 -3.98 9.47 11.31
C LEU A 305 -2.99 8.57 12.04
N ASN A 306 -1.84 8.33 11.41
CA ASN A 306 -0.74 7.50 11.90
C ASN A 306 0.21 8.30 12.79
N SER A 307 0.58 7.73 13.94
CA SER A 307 1.58 8.32 14.85
C SER A 307 3.02 7.92 14.50
N VAL A 308 3.18 6.80 13.79
CA VAL A 308 4.47 6.28 13.34
C VAL A 308 4.52 6.40 11.83
N VAL A 309 5.52 7.11 11.32
CA VAL A 309 5.71 7.36 9.87
C VAL A 309 6.62 6.27 9.27
N ALA A 310 7.68 5.93 9.98
CA ALA A 310 8.81 5.13 9.50
C ALA A 310 8.78 3.69 10.04
N SER A 311 7.66 2.99 9.88
CA SER A 311 7.56 1.57 10.25
C SER A 311 6.87 0.78 9.14
N GLN A 312 7.45 -0.37 8.82
CA GLN A 312 6.91 -1.29 7.83
C GLN A 312 5.72 -2.09 8.37
N THR A 313 5.67 -2.35 9.67
CA THR A 313 4.68 -3.26 10.28
C THR A 313 3.81 -2.60 11.35
N MET A 314 4.23 -1.43 11.88
CA MET A 314 3.43 -0.65 12.82
C MET A 314 2.72 0.51 12.14
N PHE A 315 1.39 0.50 12.17
CA PHE A 315 0.50 1.59 11.81
C PHE A 315 -0.76 1.58 12.67
N ALA A 316 -1.62 2.60 12.55
CA ALA A 316 -2.83 2.64 13.36
C ALA A 316 -3.76 1.46 13.01
N ASN A 317 -4.19 0.68 14.01
CA ASN A 317 -5.13 -0.44 13.81
C ASN A 317 -6.40 -0.02 13.05
N ARG A 318 -6.80 1.26 13.20
CA ARG A 318 -7.94 1.85 12.51
C ARG A 318 -7.88 1.70 10.98
N VAL A 319 -6.69 1.56 10.38
CA VAL A 319 -6.56 1.26 8.95
C VAL A 319 -7.21 -0.08 8.60
N LEU A 320 -7.04 -1.10 9.44
CA LEU A 320 -7.62 -2.43 9.24
C LEU A 320 -9.10 -2.45 9.62
N GLU A 321 -9.44 -1.85 10.77
CA GLU A 321 -10.82 -1.80 11.28
C GLU A 321 -11.78 -1.17 10.26
N LEU A 322 -11.40 -0.04 9.64
CA LEU A 322 -12.23 0.64 8.65
C LEU A 322 -12.41 -0.17 7.36
N GLN A 323 -11.33 -0.78 6.85
CA GLN A 323 -11.43 -1.61 5.65
C GLN A 323 -12.32 -2.84 5.91
N ALA A 324 -12.22 -3.44 7.09
CA ALA A 324 -13.05 -4.57 7.48
C ALA A 324 -14.54 -4.20 7.62
N THR A 325 -14.87 -2.94 7.89
CA THR A 325 -16.25 -2.45 7.88
C THR A 325 -16.76 -2.03 6.50
N GLY A 326 -15.94 -2.17 5.46
CA GLY A 326 -16.26 -1.73 4.09
C GLY A 326 -16.12 -0.22 3.89
N THR A 327 -15.23 0.44 4.64
CA THR A 327 -14.97 1.88 4.58
C THR A 327 -13.65 2.18 3.88
N MET A 328 -13.67 3.08 2.91
CA MET A 328 -12.47 3.61 2.27
C MET A 328 -11.70 4.49 3.26
N VAL A 329 -10.38 4.32 3.29
CA VAL A 329 -9.51 5.02 4.24
C VAL A 329 -8.70 6.09 3.53
N ILE A 330 -8.82 7.34 4.01
CA ILE A 330 -7.88 8.44 3.71
C ILE A 330 -6.90 8.50 4.88
N SER A 331 -5.60 8.34 4.63
CA SER A 331 -4.61 8.29 5.70
C SER A 331 -3.44 9.25 5.56
N SER A 332 -2.92 9.73 6.69
CA SER A 332 -1.58 10.32 6.73
C SER A 332 -0.53 9.25 6.44
N TYR A 333 0.58 9.61 5.79
CA TYR A 333 1.63 8.68 5.41
C TYR A 333 2.12 7.77 6.55
N ASN A 334 2.19 6.48 6.25
CA ASN A 334 2.93 5.46 6.98
C ASN A 334 3.52 4.48 5.94
N GLN A 335 4.75 4.04 6.19
CA GLN A 335 5.49 3.18 5.27
C GLN A 335 4.82 1.82 5.02
N GLY A 336 4.36 1.14 6.08
CA GLY A 336 3.64 -0.14 5.99
C GLY A 336 2.29 -0.03 5.27
N VAL A 337 1.51 1.01 5.58
CA VAL A 337 0.23 1.27 4.89
C VAL A 337 0.45 1.44 3.39
N ASN A 338 1.46 2.23 2.99
CA ASN A 338 1.77 2.42 1.58
C ASN A 338 2.23 1.15 0.86
N SER A 339 2.88 0.22 1.58
CA SER A 339 3.44 -0.98 0.99
C SER A 339 2.43 -2.12 0.85
N TYR A 340 1.57 -2.30 1.86
CA TYR A 340 0.71 -3.48 1.96
C TYR A 340 -0.78 -3.19 1.75
N TYR A 341 -1.18 -1.92 1.75
CA TYR A 341 -2.56 -1.49 1.55
C TYR A 341 -2.62 -0.32 0.57
N PRO A 342 -2.16 -0.50 -0.69
CA PRO A 342 -2.11 0.57 -1.69
C PRO A 342 -3.49 1.19 -1.98
N GLN A 343 -4.59 0.46 -1.76
CA GLN A 343 -5.97 0.95 -1.82
C GLN A 343 -6.31 2.01 -0.75
N VAL A 344 -5.48 2.15 0.30
CA VAL A 344 -5.57 3.26 1.25
C VAL A 344 -4.98 4.51 0.61
N HIS A 345 -5.82 5.52 0.42
CA HIS A 345 -5.38 6.78 -0.16
C HIS A 345 -4.49 7.53 0.83
N ILE A 346 -3.23 7.77 0.45
CA ILE A 346 -2.27 8.48 1.29
C ILE A 346 -2.28 9.96 0.93
N ALA A 347 -2.66 10.80 1.89
CA ALA A 347 -2.72 12.24 1.67
C ALA A 347 -1.32 12.83 1.44
N ASN A 348 -1.07 13.32 0.24
CA ASN A 348 0.14 14.05 -0.14
C ASN A 348 -0.05 15.56 -0.06
N SER A 349 -1.29 16.04 -0.18
CA SER A 349 -1.67 17.43 0.12
C SER A 349 -3.18 17.62 0.25
N THR A 350 -3.62 18.81 0.67
CA THR A 350 -5.05 19.16 0.70
C THR A 350 -5.71 19.06 -0.68
N ALA A 351 -5.07 19.61 -1.73
CA ALA A 351 -5.58 19.56 -3.10
C ALA A 351 -5.63 18.15 -3.68
N ASP A 352 -4.69 17.31 -3.26
CA ASP A 352 -4.63 15.89 -3.63
C ASP A 352 -5.84 15.11 -3.10
N VAL A 353 -6.18 15.32 -1.82
CA VAL A 353 -7.35 14.68 -1.19
C VAL A 353 -8.66 15.23 -1.73
N SER A 354 -8.80 16.55 -1.92
CA SER A 354 -10.03 17.12 -2.49
C SER A 354 -10.25 16.67 -3.93
N GLY A 355 -9.20 16.73 -4.78
CA GLY A 355 -9.28 16.26 -6.17
C GLY A 355 -9.55 14.76 -6.29
N MET A 356 -9.02 13.95 -5.35
CA MET A 356 -9.38 12.52 -5.28
C MET A 356 -10.87 12.34 -4.99
N LEU A 357 -11.41 13.05 -3.99
CA LEU A 357 -12.83 12.95 -3.62
C LEU A 357 -13.76 13.46 -4.74
N GLU A 358 -13.35 14.50 -5.48
CA GLU A 358 -14.08 15.05 -6.62
C GLU A 358 -14.12 14.07 -7.81
N ALA A 359 -13.01 13.37 -8.08
CA ALA A 359 -12.92 12.40 -9.18
C ALA A 359 -13.50 11.01 -8.83
N LEU A 360 -13.76 10.73 -7.55
CA LEU A 360 -14.14 9.41 -7.06
C LEU A 360 -15.55 9.01 -7.52
N THR A 361 -15.62 8.03 -8.41
CA THR A 361 -16.90 7.42 -8.82
C THR A 361 -17.36 6.38 -7.81
N THR A 362 -18.66 6.04 -7.82
CA THR A 362 -19.19 4.96 -6.98
C THR A 362 -18.54 3.62 -7.30
N GLU A 363 -18.33 3.31 -8.58
CA GLU A 363 -17.66 2.09 -9.05
C GLU A 363 -16.25 1.94 -8.43
N GLU A 364 -15.47 3.02 -8.44
CA GLU A 364 -14.12 3.03 -7.85
C GLU A 364 -14.15 2.94 -6.32
N LEU A 365 -15.08 3.64 -5.68
CA LEU A 365 -15.26 3.56 -4.24
C LEU A 365 -15.56 2.12 -3.80
N ARG A 366 -16.48 1.44 -4.50
CA ARG A 366 -16.82 0.03 -4.22
C ARG A 366 -15.65 -0.90 -4.49
N ARG A 367 -14.86 -0.64 -5.54
CA ARG A 367 -13.62 -1.39 -5.79
C ARG A 367 -12.60 -1.24 -4.67
N ILE A 368 -12.31 -0.01 -4.24
CA ILE A 368 -11.37 0.26 -3.13
C ILE A 368 -11.84 -0.43 -1.84
N GLN A 369 -13.14 -0.36 -1.54
CA GLN A 369 -13.71 -1.00 -0.36
C GLN A 369 -13.69 -2.53 -0.46
N GLY A 370 -14.03 -3.11 -1.63
CA GLY A 370 -13.99 -4.54 -1.88
C GLY A 370 -12.58 -5.12 -1.77
N ASP A 371 -11.59 -4.45 -2.38
CA ASP A 371 -10.17 -4.79 -2.25
C ASP A 371 -9.70 -4.71 -0.80
N GLY A 372 -10.15 -3.68 -0.07
CA GLY A 372 -9.89 -3.52 1.37
C GLY A 372 -10.45 -4.68 2.20
N ILE A 373 -11.73 -5.04 2.00
CA ILE A 373 -12.39 -6.16 2.68
C ILE A 373 -11.66 -7.47 2.39
N ARG A 374 -11.42 -7.78 1.11
CA ARG A 374 -10.69 -9.00 0.70
C ARG A 374 -9.33 -9.07 1.37
N LYS A 375 -8.55 -7.98 1.33
CA LYS A 375 -7.20 -7.94 1.89
C LYS A 375 -7.19 -8.19 3.40
N VAL A 376 -8.04 -7.49 4.16
CA VAL A 376 -8.00 -7.61 5.63
C VAL A 376 -8.56 -8.93 6.14
N PHE A 377 -9.56 -9.52 5.48
CA PHE A 377 -10.09 -10.82 5.90
C PHE A 377 -9.24 -11.99 5.43
N SER A 378 -8.47 -11.84 4.35
CA SER A 378 -7.47 -12.84 3.95
C SER A 378 -6.26 -12.82 4.89
N ASP A 379 -5.74 -11.63 5.22
CA ASP A 379 -4.41 -11.53 5.82
C ASP A 379 -4.42 -11.10 7.29
N ASP A 380 -5.43 -10.34 7.72
CA ASP A 380 -5.51 -9.64 9.01
C ASP A 380 -6.56 -10.17 9.99
N HIS A 381 -7.20 -11.29 9.66
CA HIS A 381 -8.20 -11.91 10.52
C HIS A 381 -7.61 -12.33 11.88
N GLY A 382 -8.41 -12.20 12.94
CA GLY A 382 -7.98 -12.49 14.31
C GLY A 382 -7.53 -13.93 14.53
N VAL A 383 -8.15 -14.89 13.85
CA VAL A 383 -7.72 -16.30 13.89
C VAL A 383 -6.31 -16.46 13.32
N ASN A 384 -5.94 -15.75 12.26
CA ASN A 384 -4.59 -15.79 11.69
C ASN A 384 -3.54 -15.30 12.69
N ARG A 385 -3.89 -14.28 13.49
CA ARG A 385 -3.02 -13.76 14.56
C ARG A 385 -2.91 -14.75 15.72
N LEU A 386 -4.00 -15.42 16.09
CA LEU A 386 -3.97 -16.49 17.09
C LEU A 386 -3.15 -17.70 16.62
N ALA A 387 -3.28 -18.10 15.35
CA ALA A 387 -2.46 -19.16 14.76
C ALA A 387 -0.97 -18.82 14.78
N ALA A 388 -0.59 -17.59 14.43
CA ALA A 388 0.79 -17.12 14.56
C ALA A 388 1.32 -17.19 16.00
N ILE A 389 0.51 -16.78 16.99
CA ILE A 389 0.85 -16.91 18.41
C ILE A 389 1.03 -18.38 18.80
N CYS A 390 0.09 -19.26 18.45
CA CYS A 390 0.15 -20.69 18.76
C CYS A 390 1.39 -21.37 18.17
N ARG A 391 1.68 -21.11 16.89
CA ARG A 391 2.84 -21.65 16.17
C ARG A 391 4.15 -21.37 16.90
N VAL A 392 4.31 -20.11 17.33
CA VAL A 392 5.51 -19.66 18.02
C VAL A 392 5.55 -20.20 19.46
N ALA A 393 4.40 -20.26 20.13
CA ALA A 393 4.27 -20.76 21.50
C ALA A 393 4.33 -22.29 21.61
N GLY A 394 4.36 -23.03 20.48
CA GLY A 394 4.36 -24.49 20.46
C GLY A 394 3.02 -25.12 20.86
N VAL A 395 1.92 -24.39 20.69
CA VAL A 395 0.55 -24.84 20.96
C VAL A 395 -0.13 -25.22 19.62
N PRO A 396 -1.04 -26.22 19.58
CA PRO A 396 -1.77 -26.54 18.37
C PRO A 396 -2.41 -25.30 17.72
N GLU A 397 -2.10 -25.08 16.44
CA GLU A 397 -2.67 -23.98 15.68
C GLU A 397 -4.16 -24.24 15.41
N PRO A 398 -5.02 -23.20 15.47
CA PRO A 398 -6.33 -23.27 14.86
C PRO A 398 -6.19 -23.69 13.39
N GLN A 399 -6.98 -24.67 12.96
CA GLN A 399 -6.94 -25.11 11.56
C GLN A 399 -7.67 -24.10 10.67
N ASP A 400 -6.98 -23.63 9.64
CA ASP A 400 -7.56 -22.89 8.53
C ASP A 400 -7.56 -23.79 7.29
N HIS A 401 -8.73 -24.08 6.74
CA HIS A 401 -8.87 -24.80 5.48
C HIS A 401 -9.88 -24.07 4.60
N ASP A 402 -9.43 -23.57 3.46
CA ASP A 402 -10.28 -22.96 2.43
C ASP A 402 -9.95 -23.59 1.07
N VAL A 403 -9.96 -24.93 0.99
CA VAL A 403 -9.67 -25.62 -0.27
C VAL A 403 -10.84 -25.40 -1.22
N VAL A 404 -10.55 -24.81 -2.38
CA VAL A 404 -11.57 -24.47 -3.38
C VAL A 404 -11.56 -25.49 -4.51
N LEU A 405 -12.75 -25.97 -4.90
CA LEU A 405 -12.96 -26.77 -6.10
C LEU A 405 -13.98 -26.08 -6.98
N ALA A 406 -13.65 -25.88 -8.24
CA ALA A 406 -14.58 -25.34 -9.21
C ALA A 406 -15.27 -26.44 -10.01
N VAL A 407 -16.54 -26.20 -10.34
CA VAL A 407 -17.34 -27.10 -11.17
C VAL A 407 -17.93 -26.35 -12.36
N ALA A 408 -17.81 -26.92 -13.56
CA ALA A 408 -18.40 -26.38 -14.77
C ALA A 408 -19.15 -27.47 -15.55
N GLU A 409 -20.14 -27.08 -16.35
CA GLU A 409 -20.80 -28.02 -17.28
C GLU A 409 -19.83 -28.46 -18.37
N HIS A 410 -19.09 -27.50 -18.94
CA HIS A 410 -18.09 -27.74 -19.98
C HIS A 410 -16.79 -26.98 -19.65
N PRO A 411 -15.85 -27.58 -18.90
CA PRO A 411 -14.57 -26.96 -18.60
C PRO A 411 -13.79 -26.69 -19.89
N THR A 412 -13.63 -25.42 -20.27
CA THR A 412 -12.79 -25.02 -21.41
C THR A 412 -11.36 -24.76 -20.95
N PRO A 413 -10.35 -24.86 -21.85
CA PRO A 413 -8.97 -24.52 -21.50
C PRO A 413 -8.82 -23.10 -20.95
N GLN A 414 -9.58 -22.14 -21.48
CA GLN A 414 -9.55 -20.76 -20.99
C GLN A 414 -10.13 -20.63 -19.57
N LEU A 415 -11.26 -21.29 -19.27
CA LEU A 415 -11.84 -21.28 -17.94
C LEU A 415 -10.90 -21.94 -16.91
N VAL A 416 -10.29 -23.07 -17.28
CA VAL A 416 -9.29 -23.74 -16.44
C VAL A 416 -8.11 -22.82 -16.16
N ARG A 417 -7.65 -22.04 -17.15
CA ARG A 417 -6.58 -21.06 -16.98
C ARG A 417 -6.97 -19.94 -16.04
N ASP A 418 -8.16 -19.34 -16.21
CA ASP A 418 -8.66 -18.28 -15.31
C ASP A 418 -8.66 -18.76 -13.84
N LEU A 419 -9.03 -20.01 -13.58
CA LEU A 419 -9.13 -20.56 -12.23
C LEU A 419 -7.81 -21.10 -11.66
N ARG A 420 -6.85 -21.50 -12.50
CA ARG A 420 -5.49 -21.85 -12.06
C ARG A 420 -4.68 -20.66 -11.55
N HIS A 421 -4.98 -19.45 -12.02
CA HIS A 421 -4.21 -18.24 -11.69
C HIS A 421 -4.89 -17.32 -10.66
N GLN A 422 -5.69 -17.90 -9.77
CA GLN A 422 -6.33 -17.15 -8.68
C GLN A 422 -5.33 -16.77 -7.58
N THR A 423 -5.53 -15.61 -6.95
CA THR A 423 -4.65 -15.08 -5.90
C THR A 423 -4.80 -15.78 -4.55
N HIS A 424 -5.92 -16.46 -4.32
CA HIS A 424 -6.16 -17.26 -3.10
C HIS A 424 -5.35 -18.56 -3.12
N SER A 425 -5.61 -19.40 -4.11
CA SER A 425 -4.88 -20.62 -4.43
C SER A 425 -5.29 -21.09 -5.81
N ALA A 426 -4.45 -21.90 -6.48
CA ALA A 426 -4.82 -22.52 -7.75
C ALA A 426 -6.04 -23.43 -7.57
N VAL A 427 -7.05 -23.25 -8.42
CA VAL A 427 -8.32 -23.97 -8.31
C VAL A 427 -8.46 -25.01 -9.42
N ASP A 428 -8.66 -26.26 -9.01
CA ASP A 428 -9.03 -27.35 -9.91
C ASP A 428 -10.43 -27.12 -10.48
N VAL A 429 -10.62 -27.43 -11.76
CA VAL A 429 -11.94 -27.39 -12.41
C VAL A 429 -12.34 -28.80 -12.83
N VAL A 430 -13.52 -29.24 -12.38
CA VAL A 430 -14.10 -30.55 -12.72
C VAL A 430 -15.45 -30.39 -13.40
N SER A 431 -15.92 -31.44 -14.08
CA SER A 431 -17.30 -31.49 -14.55
C SER A 431 -18.27 -31.88 -13.42
N TRP A 432 -19.56 -31.58 -13.59
CA TRP A 432 -20.60 -32.04 -12.67
C TRP A 432 -20.66 -33.57 -12.52
N GLU A 433 -20.27 -34.33 -13.56
CA GLU A 433 -20.19 -35.79 -13.51
C GLU A 433 -19.03 -36.28 -12.63
N GLN A 434 -17.94 -35.51 -12.56
CA GLN A 434 -16.75 -35.82 -11.78
C GLN A 434 -16.86 -35.35 -10.32
N LEU A 435 -17.67 -34.33 -10.05
CA LEU A 435 -17.81 -33.72 -8.73
C LEU A 435 -18.13 -34.72 -7.60
N PRO A 436 -19.02 -35.71 -7.76
CA PRO A 436 -19.29 -36.70 -6.70
C PRO A 436 -18.05 -37.45 -6.20
N GLN A 437 -17.06 -37.68 -7.06
CA GLN A 437 -15.81 -38.38 -6.71
C GLN A 437 -14.85 -37.49 -5.89
N ARG A 438 -15.07 -36.18 -5.89
CA ARG A 438 -14.26 -35.18 -5.17
C ARG A 438 -14.94 -34.70 -3.89
N HIS A 439 -16.12 -35.22 -3.54
CA HIS A 439 -16.84 -34.81 -2.33
C HIS A 439 -15.97 -35.00 -1.08
N GLY A 440 -15.96 -34.01 -0.19
CA GLY A 440 -15.12 -34.00 1.01
C GLY A 440 -13.64 -33.67 0.79
N THR A 441 -13.19 -33.45 -0.45
CA THR A 441 -11.80 -33.01 -0.77
C THR A 441 -11.65 -31.50 -0.85
N TYR A 442 -12.74 -30.75 -0.69
CA TYR A 442 -12.79 -29.30 -0.77
C TYR A 442 -13.67 -28.74 0.34
N ASP A 443 -13.43 -27.49 0.70
CA ASP A 443 -14.24 -26.71 1.65
C ASP A 443 -15.21 -25.79 0.92
N ILE A 444 -14.79 -25.22 -0.20
CA ILE A 444 -15.60 -24.29 -1.01
C ILE A 444 -15.84 -24.92 -2.39
N LEU A 445 -17.12 -25.14 -2.73
CA LEU A 445 -17.52 -25.44 -4.11
C LEU A 445 -17.82 -24.14 -4.84
N LEU A 446 -17.25 -23.99 -6.03
CA LEU A 446 -17.41 -22.81 -6.89
C LEU A 446 -17.97 -23.21 -8.26
N PRO A 447 -19.29 -23.17 -8.46
CA PRO A 447 -19.83 -23.34 -9.80
C PRO A 447 -19.40 -22.17 -10.70
N VAL A 448 -18.94 -22.47 -11.91
CA VAL A 448 -18.43 -21.50 -12.87
C VAL A 448 -18.89 -21.84 -14.29
N SER A 449 -18.89 -20.84 -15.16
CA SER A 449 -19.33 -20.99 -16.56
C SER A 449 -18.27 -20.50 -17.54
N ALA A 450 -18.14 -21.21 -18.67
CA ALA A 450 -17.31 -20.78 -19.79
C ALA A 450 -17.87 -19.52 -20.51
N SER A 451 -19.11 -19.12 -20.21
CA SER A 451 -19.71 -17.86 -20.69
C SER A 451 -19.21 -16.62 -19.94
N ARG A 452 -18.37 -16.80 -18.91
CA ARG A 452 -17.79 -15.71 -18.11
C ARG A 452 -16.26 -15.79 -18.11
N ARG A 453 -15.64 -14.65 -17.83
CA ARG A 453 -14.23 -14.53 -17.46
C ARG A 453 -14.15 -14.18 -15.99
N TYR A 454 -13.25 -14.84 -15.27
CA TYR A 454 -13.08 -14.66 -13.84
C TYR A 454 -11.73 -14.01 -13.57
N SER A 455 -11.74 -12.87 -12.88
CA SER A 455 -10.51 -12.18 -12.50
C SER A 455 -9.69 -13.04 -11.52
N PRO A 456 -8.37 -12.81 -11.41
CA PRO A 456 -7.52 -13.49 -10.44
C PRO A 456 -7.95 -13.34 -8.97
N THR A 457 -8.72 -12.31 -8.62
CA THR A 457 -9.17 -12.08 -7.23
C THR A 457 -10.55 -12.68 -6.93
N TYR A 458 -11.23 -13.24 -7.94
CA TYR A 458 -12.61 -13.71 -7.84
C TYR A 458 -12.82 -14.73 -6.72
N VAL A 459 -11.94 -15.74 -6.63
CA VAL A 459 -12.01 -16.77 -5.60
C VAL A 459 -11.68 -16.20 -4.22
N ALA A 460 -10.72 -15.28 -4.15
CA ALA A 460 -10.33 -14.64 -2.89
C ALA A 460 -11.48 -13.82 -2.30
N ASP A 461 -12.30 -13.16 -3.12
CA ASP A 461 -13.49 -12.45 -2.64
C ASP A 461 -14.51 -13.40 -1.99
N HIS A 462 -14.79 -14.54 -2.64
CA HIS A 462 -15.67 -15.57 -2.09
C HIS A 462 -15.12 -16.19 -0.80
N ALA A 463 -13.84 -16.56 -0.77
CA ALA A 463 -13.18 -17.13 0.40
C ALA A 463 -13.17 -16.15 1.58
N ALA A 464 -12.84 -14.88 1.33
CA ALA A 464 -12.90 -13.83 2.35
C ALA A 464 -14.31 -13.69 2.93
N SER A 465 -15.36 -13.80 2.11
CA SER A 465 -16.75 -13.70 2.59
C SER A 465 -17.12 -14.75 3.64
N PHE A 466 -16.63 -15.98 3.51
CA PHE A 466 -16.83 -17.05 4.50
C PHE A 466 -16.05 -16.82 5.79
N ALA A 467 -15.02 -15.97 5.79
CA ALA A 467 -14.27 -15.62 6.98
C ALA A 467 -15.00 -14.61 7.89
N TYR A 468 -16.04 -13.92 7.39
CA TYR A 468 -16.81 -12.94 8.16
C TYR A 468 -18.34 -13.08 8.10
N SER A 469 -18.84 -14.07 7.37
CA SER A 469 -20.27 -14.41 7.27
C SER A 469 -20.52 -15.85 7.68
N ALA A 470 -21.64 -16.08 8.38
CA ALA A 470 -22.10 -17.41 8.75
C ALA A 470 -22.94 -18.10 7.65
N ALA A 471 -23.19 -17.41 6.53
CA ALA A 471 -23.96 -17.96 5.41
C ALA A 471 -23.26 -19.18 4.80
N ALA A 472 -24.04 -20.21 4.46
CA ALA A 472 -23.53 -21.42 3.81
C ALA A 472 -23.18 -21.20 2.33
N ALA A 473 -23.61 -20.07 1.76
CA ALA A 473 -23.30 -19.69 0.39
C ALA A 473 -23.05 -18.19 0.27
N SER A 474 -22.25 -17.81 -0.72
CA SER A 474 -22.06 -16.42 -1.11
C SER A 474 -22.31 -16.24 -2.62
N HIS A 475 -22.60 -15.01 -3.04
CA HIS A 475 -22.90 -14.71 -4.45
C HIS A 475 -22.35 -13.35 -4.86
N LYS A 476 -21.55 -13.33 -5.93
CA LYS A 476 -21.10 -12.11 -6.61
C LYS A 476 -22.26 -11.49 -7.37
N LEU A 477 -22.53 -10.20 -7.17
CA LEU A 477 -23.56 -9.52 -7.95
C LEU A 477 -23.13 -9.37 -9.42
N ASP A 478 -24.06 -9.02 -10.30
CA ASP A 478 -23.78 -8.73 -11.71
C ASP A 478 -24.21 -7.30 -12.04
N GLY A 479 -23.73 -6.76 -13.16
CA GLY A 479 -23.98 -5.37 -13.57
C GLY A 479 -22.91 -4.41 -13.09
N ASP A 480 -23.33 -3.25 -12.59
CA ASP A 480 -22.49 -2.15 -12.15
C ASP A 480 -22.75 -1.80 -10.67
N ALA A 481 -21.96 -0.87 -10.12
CA ALA A 481 -22.15 -0.44 -8.74
C ALA A 481 -23.55 0.13 -8.48
N GLU A 482 -24.19 0.84 -9.41
CA GLU A 482 -25.51 1.43 -9.18
C GLU A 482 -26.58 0.36 -8.96
N ALA A 483 -26.57 -0.70 -9.78
CA ALA A 483 -27.50 -1.82 -9.65
C ALA A 483 -27.17 -2.75 -8.47
N ALA A 484 -25.88 -2.96 -8.20
CA ALA A 484 -25.42 -3.93 -7.20
C ALA A 484 -25.50 -3.40 -5.75
N ASP A 485 -25.23 -2.10 -5.53
CA ASP A 485 -25.06 -1.54 -4.18
C ASP A 485 -26.22 -1.82 -3.21
N PRO A 486 -27.50 -1.68 -3.60
CA PRO A 486 -28.62 -1.93 -2.69
C PRO A 486 -28.73 -3.39 -2.21
N LEU A 487 -28.14 -4.32 -2.96
CA LEU A 487 -28.16 -5.76 -2.72
C LEU A 487 -26.89 -6.26 -2.02
N ALA A 488 -25.77 -5.57 -2.20
CA ALA A 488 -24.46 -5.95 -1.74
C ALA A 488 -24.34 -5.94 -0.20
N HIS A 489 -23.51 -6.86 0.30
CA HIS A 489 -23.26 -7.11 1.70
C HIS A 489 -24.49 -7.40 2.56
N ARG A 490 -25.48 -8.10 2.01
CA ARG A 490 -26.68 -8.55 2.74
C ARG A 490 -26.95 -10.04 2.54
N HIS A 491 -27.74 -10.60 3.45
CA HIS A 491 -28.31 -11.93 3.29
C HIS A 491 -29.58 -11.87 2.44
N HIS A 492 -29.73 -12.83 1.53
CA HIS A 492 -30.89 -13.03 0.66
C HIS A 492 -31.41 -14.47 0.83
N GLN A 493 -32.72 -14.67 0.75
CA GLN A 493 -33.40 -15.96 0.95
C GLN A 493 -34.62 -16.10 0.04
N GLY A 494 -35.03 -17.33 -0.28
CA GLY A 494 -36.28 -17.60 -1.00
C GLY A 494 -36.26 -17.15 -2.47
N ALA A 495 -37.37 -16.58 -2.96
CA ALA A 495 -37.48 -16.12 -4.36
C ALA A 495 -36.56 -14.93 -4.72
N SER A 496 -35.88 -14.34 -3.74
CA SER A 496 -34.82 -13.33 -3.94
C SER A 496 -33.41 -13.90 -3.73
N ALA A 497 -33.25 -15.19 -3.41
CA ALA A 497 -31.95 -15.84 -3.34
C ALA A 497 -31.35 -15.81 -4.74
N LEU A 498 -30.18 -15.19 -4.89
CA LEU A 498 -29.54 -14.92 -6.18
C LEU A 498 -28.82 -16.19 -6.65
N PRO A 499 -29.25 -16.88 -7.71
CA PRO A 499 -28.61 -18.12 -8.12
C PRO A 499 -28.40 -18.12 -9.65
N ASP A 500 -27.67 -17.13 -10.15
CA ASP A 500 -26.75 -17.48 -11.23
C ASP A 500 -25.66 -18.31 -10.56
N LEU A 501 -25.77 -19.64 -10.66
CA LEU A 501 -24.83 -20.54 -9.99
C LEU A 501 -23.38 -20.22 -10.37
N SER A 502 -23.13 -19.70 -11.58
CA SER A 502 -21.80 -19.31 -12.06
C SER A 502 -21.19 -18.11 -11.33
N LEU A 503 -21.97 -17.45 -10.47
CA LEU A 503 -21.57 -16.35 -9.59
C LEU A 503 -21.64 -16.71 -8.10
N SER A 504 -21.94 -17.97 -7.76
CA SER A 504 -22.13 -18.44 -6.39
C SER A 504 -20.92 -19.22 -5.87
N SER A 505 -20.80 -19.32 -4.54
CA SER A 505 -19.91 -20.27 -3.87
C SER A 505 -20.60 -20.91 -2.67
N TRP A 506 -20.20 -22.13 -2.31
CA TRP A 506 -20.88 -22.96 -1.32
C TRP A 506 -19.91 -23.59 -0.33
N TRP A 507 -20.14 -23.37 0.95
CA TRP A 507 -19.34 -23.94 2.03
C TRP A 507 -19.80 -25.37 2.38
N ARG A 508 -18.92 -26.34 2.11
CA ARG A 508 -19.07 -27.78 2.42
C ARG A 508 -20.48 -28.32 2.13
N PRO A 509 -21.01 -28.16 0.90
CA PRO A 509 -22.35 -28.65 0.57
C PRO A 509 -22.43 -30.19 0.67
N GLY A 510 -23.59 -30.68 1.08
CA GLY A 510 -23.88 -32.10 1.22
C GLY A 510 -23.94 -32.83 -0.12
N THR A 511 -23.72 -34.15 -0.10
CA THR A 511 -23.63 -34.97 -1.32
C THR A 511 -24.89 -34.90 -2.21
N GLU A 512 -26.08 -34.85 -1.61
CA GLU A 512 -27.34 -34.73 -2.35
C GLU A 512 -27.47 -33.35 -3.04
N GLN A 513 -26.97 -32.29 -2.39
CA GLN A 513 -27.03 -30.91 -2.88
C GLN A 513 -26.15 -30.71 -4.12
N VAL A 514 -25.05 -31.45 -4.22
CA VAL A 514 -24.09 -31.34 -5.33
C VAL A 514 -24.24 -32.44 -6.39
N SER A 515 -25.36 -33.19 -6.34
CA SER A 515 -25.61 -34.29 -7.29
C SER A 515 -25.84 -33.82 -8.73
N SER A 516 -26.27 -32.57 -8.91
CA SER A 516 -26.48 -31.93 -10.21
C SER A 516 -26.56 -30.40 -10.03
N PRO A 517 -26.40 -29.60 -11.11
CA PRO A 517 -26.69 -28.16 -11.06
C PRO A 517 -28.11 -27.87 -10.55
N GLN A 518 -29.10 -28.65 -10.97
CA GLN A 518 -30.49 -28.47 -10.57
C GLN A 518 -30.72 -28.75 -9.08
N ALA A 519 -30.03 -29.75 -8.52
CA ALA A 519 -30.08 -30.02 -7.08
C ALA A 519 -29.50 -28.87 -6.26
N LEU A 520 -28.38 -28.29 -6.72
CA LEU A 520 -27.76 -27.14 -6.05
C LEU A 520 -28.64 -25.90 -6.16
N HIS A 521 -29.24 -25.66 -7.33
CA HIS A 521 -30.20 -24.57 -7.53
C HIS A 521 -31.42 -24.72 -6.61
N HIS A 522 -31.97 -25.93 -6.47
CA HIS A 522 -33.09 -26.17 -5.56
C HIS A 522 -32.68 -25.95 -4.09
N HIS A 523 -31.45 -26.32 -3.72
CA HIS A 523 -30.92 -26.00 -2.41
C HIS A 523 -30.81 -24.48 -2.20
N ALA A 524 -30.42 -23.74 -3.23
CA ALA A 524 -30.30 -22.27 -3.21
C ALA A 524 -31.62 -21.56 -2.93
N GLU A 525 -32.75 -22.08 -3.41
CA GLU A 525 -34.09 -21.54 -3.12
C GLU A 525 -34.43 -21.54 -1.63
N GLN A 526 -33.76 -22.38 -0.84
CA GLN A 526 -34.00 -22.56 0.60
C GLN A 526 -32.84 -22.07 1.46
N ALA A 527 -31.70 -21.75 0.84
CA ALA A 527 -30.51 -21.33 1.54
C ALA A 527 -30.52 -19.82 1.82
N GLU A 528 -29.82 -19.43 2.88
CA GLU A 528 -29.42 -18.04 3.07
C GLU A 528 -28.11 -17.79 2.34
N ILE A 529 -28.14 -16.85 1.40
CA ILE A 529 -27.02 -16.51 0.53
C ILE A 529 -26.54 -15.11 0.87
N TYR A 530 -25.23 -14.97 1.10
CA TYR A 530 -24.61 -13.68 1.34
C TYR A 530 -24.13 -13.04 0.03
N ALA A 531 -24.68 -11.89 -0.35
CA ALA A 531 -24.27 -11.18 -1.56
C ALA A 531 -23.04 -10.30 -1.32
N ILE A 532 -22.09 -10.33 -2.25
CA ILE A 532 -20.89 -9.48 -2.29
C ILE A 532 -20.87 -8.63 -3.58
N ASP A 533 -20.01 -7.61 -3.63
CA ASP A 533 -19.93 -6.64 -4.73
C ASP A 533 -19.80 -7.31 -6.11
N HIS A 534 -20.25 -6.63 -7.16
CA HIS A 534 -20.36 -7.16 -8.54
C HIS A 534 -19.04 -7.42 -9.27
N LEU A 535 -17.93 -7.06 -8.64
CA LEU A 535 -16.61 -7.00 -9.26
C LEU A 535 -16.01 -8.39 -9.55
N GLY A 536 -14.94 -8.41 -10.35
CA GLY A 536 -14.07 -9.57 -10.49
C GLY A 536 -14.57 -10.66 -11.44
N HIS A 537 -15.61 -10.38 -12.23
CA HIS A 537 -16.04 -11.21 -13.35
C HIS A 537 -16.61 -10.33 -14.47
N ARG A 538 -16.69 -10.90 -15.68
CA ARG A 538 -17.31 -10.25 -16.86
C ARG A 538 -17.83 -11.31 -17.81
N ALA A 539 -18.75 -10.94 -18.70
CA ALA A 539 -19.15 -11.82 -19.80
C ALA A 539 -17.92 -12.18 -20.66
N ALA A 540 -17.82 -13.45 -21.07
CA ALA A 540 -16.86 -13.83 -22.10
C ALA A 540 -17.30 -13.16 -23.41
N ALA A 541 -16.40 -12.40 -24.05
CA ALA A 541 -16.68 -11.84 -25.36
C ALA A 541 -17.10 -12.94 -26.33
N GLU A 542 -18.06 -12.69 -27.23
CA GLU A 542 -18.31 -13.57 -28.36
C GLU A 542 -16.97 -13.81 -29.05
N SER A 543 -16.55 -15.07 -29.14
CA SER A 543 -15.25 -15.45 -29.64
C SER A 543 -14.99 -14.80 -30.99
N VAL A 544 -14.12 -13.78 -31.04
CA VAL A 544 -13.42 -13.44 -32.27
C VAL A 544 -12.64 -14.70 -32.60
N THR A 545 -13.11 -15.42 -33.61
CA THR A 545 -12.50 -16.66 -34.06
C THR A 545 -11.14 -16.28 -34.62
N LEU A 546 -10.10 -16.31 -33.78
CA LEU A 546 -8.74 -16.41 -34.28
C LEU A 546 -8.70 -17.72 -35.06
N GLN A 547 -8.57 -17.60 -36.38
CA GLN A 547 -8.38 -18.77 -37.22
C GLN A 547 -7.18 -19.56 -36.66
N PRO A 548 -7.32 -20.87 -36.42
CA PRO A 548 -6.22 -21.65 -35.90
C PRO A 548 -5.10 -21.61 -36.95
N GLN A 549 -4.02 -20.88 -36.65
CA GLN A 549 -2.76 -21.16 -37.31
C GLN A 549 -2.42 -22.62 -37.00
N GLN A 550 -2.11 -23.37 -38.05
CA GLN A 550 -1.82 -24.79 -37.99
C GLN A 550 -0.71 -25.07 -36.97
N GLU A 551 -1.09 -25.57 -35.80
CA GLU A 551 -0.14 -26.13 -34.84
C GLU A 551 0.40 -27.44 -35.42
N THR A 552 1.69 -27.44 -35.78
CA THR A 552 2.46 -28.69 -35.84
C THR A 552 2.59 -29.24 -34.42
N PRO A 553 2.22 -30.52 -34.17
CA PRO A 553 2.35 -31.11 -32.86
C PRO A 553 3.84 -31.35 -32.55
N ALA A 554 4.43 -30.47 -31.74
CA ALA A 554 5.71 -30.74 -31.13
C ALA A 554 5.48 -31.64 -29.90
N GLU A 555 5.71 -32.94 -30.09
CA GLU A 555 6.00 -33.88 -29.02
C GLU A 555 7.24 -33.39 -28.24
N THR A 556 7.02 -32.57 -27.22
CA THR A 556 8.01 -32.34 -26.16
C THR A 556 7.27 -32.38 -24.82
N GLY A 557 7.66 -33.33 -23.98
CA GLY A 557 7.06 -33.53 -22.67
C GLY A 557 7.22 -32.31 -21.77
N GLY A 558 6.14 -31.95 -21.08
CA GLY A 558 6.20 -31.37 -19.73
C GLY A 558 6.53 -29.89 -19.58
N ILE A 559 6.42 -29.05 -20.61
CA ILE A 559 6.53 -27.59 -20.43
C ILE A 559 5.13 -26.98 -20.61
N GLU A 560 4.54 -26.46 -19.52
CA GLU A 560 3.28 -25.71 -19.57
C GLU A 560 3.38 -24.52 -20.54
N ALA A 561 2.32 -24.28 -21.32
CA ALA A 561 2.24 -23.12 -22.22
C ALA A 561 2.40 -21.79 -21.44
N PRO A 562 2.99 -20.75 -22.05
CA PRO A 562 3.27 -19.49 -21.35
C PRO A 562 2.00 -18.78 -20.85
N LEU A 563 2.13 -18.06 -19.72
CA LEU A 563 1.04 -17.32 -19.05
C LEU A 563 0.27 -16.36 -19.95
N TYR A 564 0.90 -15.86 -21.01
CA TYR A 564 0.35 -15.15 -22.16
C TYR A 564 1.50 -14.98 -23.17
N THR A 565 1.19 -14.59 -24.41
CA THR A 565 2.20 -14.30 -25.43
C THR A 565 2.51 -12.80 -25.44
N GLY A 566 3.77 -12.44 -25.70
CA GLY A 566 4.11 -11.03 -25.90
C GLY A 566 3.46 -10.44 -27.15
N ASP A 567 3.23 -9.13 -27.11
CA ASP A 567 2.69 -8.37 -28.23
C ASP A 567 3.75 -8.11 -29.31
N ASP A 568 3.27 -7.95 -30.54
CA ASP A 568 4.10 -7.48 -31.65
C ASP A 568 4.26 -5.94 -31.60
N VAL A 569 5.50 -5.48 -31.54
CA VAL A 569 5.83 -4.04 -31.39
C VAL A 569 5.37 -3.23 -32.59
N GLU A 570 5.51 -3.75 -33.81
CA GLU A 570 5.14 -3.01 -35.03
C GLU A 570 3.61 -2.86 -35.15
N ALA A 571 2.87 -3.92 -34.84
CA ALA A 571 1.40 -3.88 -34.80
C ALA A 571 0.90 -2.87 -33.77
N LYS A 572 1.46 -2.91 -32.54
CA LYS A 572 1.09 -1.96 -31.47
C LYS A 572 1.51 -0.53 -31.78
N ALA A 573 2.64 -0.33 -32.46
CA ALA A 573 3.05 1.00 -32.92
C ALA A 573 2.04 1.63 -33.88
N ALA A 574 1.49 0.85 -34.82
CA ALA A 574 0.47 1.35 -35.74
C ALA A 574 -0.85 1.68 -35.02
N GLU A 575 -1.29 0.80 -34.10
CA GLU A 575 -2.47 1.00 -33.26
C GLU A 575 -2.37 2.28 -32.43
N PHE A 576 -1.28 2.45 -31.69
CA PHE A 576 -1.10 3.58 -30.78
C PHE A 576 -0.92 4.91 -31.52
N ARG A 577 -0.29 4.91 -32.69
CA ARG A 577 -0.21 6.11 -33.53
C ARG A 577 -1.59 6.58 -33.98
N ALA A 578 -2.42 5.65 -34.46
CA ALA A 578 -3.78 5.98 -34.86
C ALA A 578 -4.61 6.52 -33.68
N LEU A 579 -4.47 5.91 -32.50
CA LEU A 579 -5.15 6.35 -31.28
C LEU A 579 -4.74 7.78 -30.86
N VAL A 580 -3.43 8.06 -30.86
CA VAL A 580 -2.89 9.38 -30.51
C VAL A 580 -3.43 10.46 -31.44
N GLU A 581 -3.50 10.18 -32.75
CA GLU A 581 -4.08 11.10 -33.74
C GLU A 581 -5.60 11.26 -33.58
N GLU A 582 -6.33 10.17 -33.32
CA GLU A 582 -7.80 10.17 -33.16
C GLU A 582 -8.24 10.97 -31.93
N LEU A 583 -7.51 10.85 -30.82
CA LEU A 583 -7.86 11.46 -29.54
C LEU A 583 -7.12 12.77 -29.25
N ASP A 584 -6.27 13.25 -30.18
CA ASP A 584 -5.46 14.47 -30.02
C ASP A 584 -4.61 14.44 -28.74
N LEU A 585 -3.95 13.30 -28.49
CA LEU A 585 -3.12 13.10 -27.30
C LEU A 585 -1.78 13.82 -27.46
N THR A 586 -1.30 14.47 -26.40
CA THR A 586 -0.12 15.36 -26.46
C THR A 586 0.99 14.97 -25.49
N LEU A 587 0.69 14.19 -24.45
CA LEU A 587 1.69 13.69 -23.50
C LEU A 587 1.59 12.17 -23.32
N ALA A 588 2.64 11.44 -23.64
CA ALA A 588 2.77 10.04 -23.29
C ALA A 588 3.29 9.93 -21.85
N VAL A 589 2.59 9.14 -21.03
CA VAL A 589 3.05 8.76 -19.69
C VAL A 589 3.38 7.27 -19.73
N VAL A 590 4.67 6.95 -19.77
CA VAL A 590 5.15 5.57 -19.81
C VAL A 590 5.19 5.00 -18.40
N VAL A 591 4.39 3.96 -18.14
CA VAL A 591 4.32 3.27 -16.85
C VAL A 591 4.90 1.86 -16.99
N PRO A 592 6.12 1.59 -16.47
CA PRO A 592 6.72 0.27 -16.55
C PRO A 592 6.15 -0.66 -15.47
N VAL A 593 5.46 -1.73 -15.87
CA VAL A 593 4.72 -2.61 -14.96
C VAL A 593 5.38 -3.98 -14.86
N TYR A 594 5.62 -4.45 -13.63
CA TYR A 594 6.02 -5.85 -13.37
C TYR A 594 5.58 -6.27 -11.97
N ASN A 595 4.68 -7.24 -11.89
CA ASN A 595 4.14 -7.81 -10.65
C ASN A 595 3.69 -6.76 -9.61
N ASN A 596 2.92 -5.75 -10.03
CA ASN A 596 2.57 -4.61 -9.19
C ASN A 596 1.16 -4.06 -9.43
N ALA A 597 0.20 -4.95 -9.67
CA ALA A 597 -1.20 -4.62 -9.99
C ALA A 597 -1.84 -3.59 -9.05
N ASP A 598 -1.75 -3.82 -7.74
CA ASP A 598 -2.48 -3.01 -6.76
C ASP A 598 -1.90 -1.60 -6.63
N HIS A 599 -0.56 -1.46 -6.69
CA HIS A 599 0.07 -0.14 -6.73
C HIS A 599 -0.23 0.58 -8.04
N LEU A 600 -0.09 -0.10 -9.19
CA LEU A 600 -0.46 0.47 -10.48
C LEU A 600 -1.87 1.06 -10.44
N ARG A 601 -2.84 0.28 -9.98
CA ARG A 601 -4.25 0.67 -9.93
C ARG A 601 -4.49 1.80 -8.94
N HIS A 602 -4.05 1.65 -7.70
CA HIS A 602 -4.48 2.52 -6.59
C HIS A 602 -3.54 3.70 -6.31
N LYS A 603 -2.34 3.72 -6.90
CA LYS A 603 -1.33 4.79 -6.77
C LYS A 603 -1.13 5.51 -8.09
N ALA A 604 -0.33 4.94 -9.00
CA ALA A 604 0.10 5.61 -10.21
C ALA A 604 -1.10 6.01 -11.08
N PHE A 605 -1.98 5.07 -11.43
CA PHE A 605 -3.13 5.36 -12.28
C PHE A 605 -4.11 6.36 -11.65
N GLN A 606 -4.45 6.18 -10.37
CA GLN A 606 -5.31 7.13 -9.67
C GLN A 606 -4.68 8.52 -9.54
N SER A 607 -3.35 8.64 -9.46
CA SER A 607 -2.69 9.96 -9.47
C SER A 607 -2.84 10.66 -10.82
N LEU A 608 -2.66 9.94 -11.93
CA LEU A 608 -2.80 10.46 -13.29
C LEU A 608 -4.25 10.85 -13.61
N ARG A 609 -5.22 10.03 -13.20
CA ARG A 609 -6.66 10.25 -13.45
C ARG A 609 -7.17 11.58 -12.88
N ARG A 610 -6.55 12.04 -11.80
CA ARG A 610 -6.89 13.30 -11.12
C ARG A 610 -6.25 14.52 -11.79
N SER A 611 -5.34 14.31 -12.74
CA SER A 611 -4.70 15.38 -13.48
C SER A 611 -5.70 16.07 -14.41
N ARG A 612 -5.71 17.39 -14.43
CA ARG A 612 -6.67 18.16 -15.26
C ARG A 612 -6.55 17.89 -16.77
N ASN A 613 -5.37 17.47 -17.22
CA ASN A 613 -5.12 17.10 -18.62
C ASN A 613 -5.10 15.59 -18.83
N PHE A 614 -5.71 14.78 -17.96
CA PHE A 614 -5.79 13.32 -18.13
C PHE A 614 -6.27 12.91 -19.53
N HIS A 615 -7.28 13.60 -20.07
CA HIS A 615 -7.82 13.36 -21.42
C HIS A 615 -6.83 13.67 -22.57
N ARG A 616 -5.76 14.43 -22.32
CA ARG A 616 -4.69 14.72 -23.28
C ARG A 616 -3.48 13.78 -23.13
N MET A 617 -3.52 12.88 -22.13
CA MET A 617 -2.44 11.94 -21.84
C MET A 617 -2.68 10.62 -22.57
N HIS A 618 -1.66 10.11 -23.25
CA HIS A 618 -1.58 8.70 -23.64
C HIS A 618 -0.90 7.92 -22.50
N ILE A 619 -1.67 7.22 -21.69
CA ILE A 619 -1.12 6.41 -20.59
C ILE A 619 -0.73 5.06 -21.15
N LEU A 620 0.57 4.82 -21.24
CA LEU A 620 1.11 3.62 -21.85
C LEU A 620 1.61 2.66 -20.76
N LEU A 621 0.80 1.65 -20.48
CA LEU A 621 1.10 0.57 -19.53
C LEU A 621 1.97 -0.47 -20.23
N VAL A 622 3.26 -0.50 -19.91
CA VAL A 622 4.21 -1.45 -20.53
C VAL A 622 4.52 -2.55 -19.53
N ASN A 623 3.82 -3.68 -19.66
CA ASN A 623 4.04 -4.87 -18.84
C ASN A 623 5.31 -5.60 -19.28
N ASP A 624 6.29 -5.67 -18.38
CA ASP A 624 7.61 -6.26 -18.63
C ASP A 624 7.64 -7.80 -18.57
N GLY A 625 6.52 -8.47 -18.80
CA GLY A 625 6.44 -9.92 -18.68
C GLY A 625 6.09 -10.37 -17.26
N SER A 626 5.10 -9.75 -16.62
CA SER A 626 4.63 -10.12 -15.28
C SER A 626 4.30 -11.61 -15.17
N THR A 627 4.58 -12.18 -14.01
CA THR A 627 4.41 -13.62 -13.72
C THR A 627 3.17 -13.90 -12.88
N ASP A 628 2.53 -12.87 -12.32
CA ASP A 628 1.20 -12.99 -11.72
C ASP A 628 0.13 -12.51 -12.71
N MET A 629 -0.97 -13.25 -12.77
CA MET A 629 -2.09 -12.91 -13.65
C MET A 629 -2.87 -11.69 -13.17
N HIS A 630 -2.78 -11.36 -11.88
CA HIS A 630 -3.44 -10.18 -11.29
C HIS A 630 -2.95 -8.88 -11.94
N THR A 631 -1.63 -8.78 -12.17
CA THR A 631 -1.03 -7.64 -12.88
C THR A 631 -1.43 -7.62 -14.36
N VAL A 632 -1.48 -8.78 -15.01
CA VAL A 632 -1.89 -8.88 -16.43
C VAL A 632 -3.35 -8.43 -16.60
N ASP A 633 -4.28 -9.00 -15.83
CA ASP A 633 -5.70 -8.66 -15.91
C ASP A 633 -5.95 -7.21 -15.48
N THR A 634 -5.19 -6.67 -14.52
CA THR A 634 -5.30 -5.25 -14.16
C THR A 634 -4.84 -4.32 -15.29
N VAL A 635 -3.75 -4.65 -15.99
CA VAL A 635 -3.28 -3.87 -17.15
C VAL A 635 -4.32 -3.89 -18.27
N ASP A 636 -4.86 -5.07 -18.59
CA ASP A 636 -5.89 -5.25 -19.61
C ASP A 636 -7.20 -4.53 -19.24
N GLU A 637 -7.64 -4.64 -17.98
CA GLU A 637 -8.85 -3.99 -17.49
C GLU A 637 -8.74 -2.47 -17.58
N LEU A 638 -7.60 -1.89 -17.17
CA LEU A 638 -7.38 -0.44 -17.23
C LEU A 638 -7.34 0.06 -18.68
N ALA A 639 -6.66 -0.65 -19.59
CA ALA A 639 -6.64 -0.30 -21.01
C ALA A 639 -8.03 -0.43 -21.67
N ALA A 640 -8.83 -1.43 -21.28
CA ALA A 640 -10.19 -1.59 -21.79
C ALA A 640 -11.18 -0.55 -21.23
N SER A 641 -10.92 -0.04 -20.03
CA SER A 641 -11.84 0.87 -19.32
C SER A 641 -11.70 2.33 -19.74
N TRP A 642 -10.57 2.71 -20.34
CA TRP A 642 -10.25 4.11 -20.62
C TRP A 642 -9.69 4.29 -22.03
N PRO A 643 -10.28 5.18 -22.86
CA PRO A 643 -9.91 5.28 -24.27
C PRO A 643 -8.48 5.80 -24.50
N ASN A 644 -7.93 6.55 -23.56
CA ASN A 644 -6.60 7.13 -23.64
C ASN A 644 -5.51 6.27 -22.95
N VAL A 645 -5.85 5.05 -22.54
CA VAL A 645 -4.94 4.09 -21.90
C VAL A 645 -4.66 2.95 -22.87
N SER A 646 -3.39 2.55 -22.99
CA SER A 646 -3.00 1.43 -23.82
C SER A 646 -2.08 0.47 -23.08
N ALA A 647 -2.18 -0.82 -23.42
CA ALA A 647 -1.37 -1.87 -22.85
C ALA A 647 -0.41 -2.46 -23.90
N PHE A 648 0.84 -2.70 -23.48
CA PHE A 648 1.82 -3.49 -24.21
C PHE A 648 2.39 -4.57 -23.29
N HIS A 649 2.44 -5.80 -23.79
CA HIS A 649 2.92 -6.97 -23.05
C HIS A 649 4.21 -7.52 -23.65
N HIS A 650 5.30 -7.51 -22.88
CA HIS A 650 6.44 -8.38 -23.14
C HIS A 650 6.11 -9.83 -22.76
N SER A 651 6.79 -10.78 -23.38
CA SER A 651 6.67 -12.20 -23.00
C SER A 651 7.03 -12.40 -21.51
N PRO A 652 6.33 -13.31 -20.79
CA PRO A 652 6.52 -13.48 -19.35
C PRO A 652 7.97 -13.83 -18.95
N GLY A 653 8.43 -13.30 -17.82
CA GLY A 653 9.76 -13.56 -17.25
C GLY A 653 10.49 -12.34 -16.68
N GLY A 654 10.04 -11.12 -16.94
CA GLY A 654 10.73 -9.90 -16.49
C GLY A 654 12.05 -9.64 -17.22
N SER A 655 12.48 -8.37 -17.30
CA SER A 655 13.83 -8.01 -17.77
C SER A 655 14.84 -7.85 -16.63
N GLY A 656 14.36 -7.91 -15.38
CA GLY A 656 15.14 -7.67 -14.17
C GLY A 656 15.28 -6.20 -13.77
N SER A 657 14.68 -5.26 -14.53
CA SER A 657 14.70 -3.81 -14.28
C SER A 657 13.52 -3.13 -14.99
N ALA A 658 13.25 -1.86 -14.68
CA ALA A 658 12.31 -1.06 -15.47
C ALA A 658 12.89 -0.53 -16.81
N SER A 659 14.12 -0.88 -17.17
CA SER A 659 14.77 -0.38 -18.40
C SER A 659 14.09 -0.83 -19.68
N ARG A 660 13.82 -2.14 -19.85
CA ARG A 660 13.16 -2.69 -21.05
C ARG A 660 11.79 -2.05 -21.28
N PRO A 661 10.86 -2.01 -20.30
CA PRO A 661 9.55 -1.42 -20.52
C PRO A 661 9.62 0.10 -20.74
N ARG A 662 10.57 0.83 -20.13
CA ARG A 662 10.77 2.26 -20.41
C ARG A 662 11.29 2.51 -21.83
N ASN A 663 12.25 1.71 -22.30
CA ASN A 663 12.75 1.80 -23.68
C ASN A 663 11.63 1.51 -24.69
N THR A 664 10.90 0.39 -24.51
CA THR A 664 9.75 0.04 -25.36
C THR A 664 8.67 1.11 -25.31
N GLY A 665 8.38 1.67 -24.14
CA GLY A 665 7.40 2.74 -23.98
C GLY A 665 7.81 4.02 -24.71
N LEU A 666 9.09 4.40 -24.67
CA LEU A 666 9.60 5.51 -25.46
C LEU A 666 9.42 5.24 -26.96
N ASP A 667 9.82 4.06 -27.44
CA ASP A 667 9.67 3.67 -28.85
C ASP A 667 8.20 3.78 -29.32
N LEU A 668 7.28 3.35 -28.46
CA LEU A 668 5.83 3.36 -28.68
C LEU A 668 5.12 4.69 -28.34
N SER A 669 5.86 5.74 -27.97
CA SER A 669 5.30 7.08 -27.72
C SER A 669 5.19 7.88 -29.03
N PHE A 670 3.99 8.31 -29.41
CA PHE A 670 3.74 9.09 -30.63
C PHE A 670 3.20 10.50 -30.38
N THR A 671 3.10 10.90 -29.13
CA THR A 671 2.69 12.23 -28.67
C THR A 671 3.84 13.25 -28.75
N GLU A 672 3.53 14.55 -28.72
CA GLU A 672 4.57 15.61 -28.73
C GLU A 672 5.54 15.52 -27.55
N PHE A 673 5.02 15.17 -26.37
CA PHE A 673 5.78 15.07 -25.14
C PHE A 673 5.75 13.66 -24.54
N VAL A 674 6.75 13.32 -23.74
CA VAL A 674 6.86 12.04 -23.02
C VAL A 674 7.40 12.25 -21.59
N THR A 675 6.89 11.46 -20.65
CA THR A 675 7.36 11.33 -19.26
C THR A 675 7.26 9.88 -18.79
N TYR A 676 7.76 9.60 -17.59
CA TYR A 676 7.71 8.28 -16.94
C TYR A 676 7.03 8.40 -15.58
N LEU A 677 6.35 7.34 -15.15
CA LEU A 677 5.86 7.20 -13.78
C LEU A 677 5.93 5.74 -13.35
N ASP A 678 6.61 5.45 -12.24
CA ASP A 678 6.64 4.09 -11.70
C ASP A 678 5.30 3.72 -11.02
N PRO A 679 4.88 2.43 -11.07
CA PRO A 679 3.57 2.01 -10.60
C PRO A 679 3.34 2.21 -9.09
N ASP A 680 4.41 2.29 -8.29
CA ASP A 680 4.38 2.54 -6.85
C ASP A 680 4.54 4.01 -6.46
N ASP A 681 4.65 4.92 -7.42
CA ASP A 681 4.76 6.37 -7.25
C ASP A 681 3.50 7.12 -7.71
N GLU A 682 3.46 8.44 -7.48
CA GLU A 682 2.29 9.27 -7.81
C GLU A 682 2.68 10.60 -8.48
N GLU A 683 1.94 11.00 -9.52
CA GLU A 683 1.94 12.39 -9.99
C GLU A 683 1.51 13.32 -8.83
N TYR A 684 2.13 14.48 -8.72
CA TYR A 684 1.87 15.44 -7.66
C TYR A 684 1.39 16.78 -8.21
N ARG A 685 0.12 17.11 -7.91
CA ARG A 685 -0.51 18.43 -8.15
C ARG A 685 -0.41 18.92 -9.60
N ASP A 686 -0.94 18.14 -10.54
CA ASP A 686 -0.88 18.44 -11.98
C ASP A 686 0.56 18.64 -12.49
N GLY A 687 1.53 17.98 -11.84
CA GLY A 687 2.95 18.20 -12.08
C GLY A 687 3.33 18.03 -13.54
N TYR A 688 2.81 16.99 -14.20
CA TYR A 688 3.12 16.72 -15.60
C TYR A 688 2.41 17.69 -16.52
N SER A 689 1.15 18.03 -16.22
CA SER A 689 0.41 19.08 -16.93
C SER A 689 1.15 20.43 -16.89
N VAL A 690 1.70 20.81 -15.73
CA VAL A 690 2.46 22.06 -15.57
C VAL A 690 3.75 22.05 -16.40
N LEU A 691 4.49 20.94 -16.42
CA LEU A 691 5.71 20.84 -17.22
C LEU A 691 5.42 20.84 -18.73
N MET A 692 4.38 20.11 -19.16
CA MET A 692 3.93 20.04 -20.55
C MET A 692 3.55 21.43 -21.09
N GLU A 693 2.66 22.15 -20.40
CA GLU A 693 2.22 23.49 -20.84
C GLU A 693 3.37 24.51 -20.84
N ALA A 694 4.34 24.35 -19.94
CA ALA A 694 5.52 25.19 -19.93
C ALA A 694 6.41 24.94 -21.17
N LEU A 695 6.48 23.70 -21.67
CA LEU A 695 7.15 23.37 -22.93
C LEU A 695 6.38 23.84 -24.17
N GLU A 696 5.05 23.75 -24.17
CA GLU A 696 4.21 24.31 -25.23
C GLU A 696 4.48 25.82 -25.40
N ALA A 697 4.63 26.54 -24.28
CA ALA A 697 4.97 27.96 -24.27
C ALA A 697 6.43 28.27 -24.65
N ARG A 698 7.32 27.28 -24.65
CA ARG A 698 8.76 27.41 -24.94
C ARG A 698 9.23 26.36 -25.96
N PRO A 699 8.94 26.55 -27.26
CA PRO A 699 9.37 25.63 -28.32
C PRO A 699 10.88 25.46 -28.45
N ASP A 700 11.66 26.40 -27.92
CA ASP A 700 13.12 26.36 -27.90
C ASP A 700 13.72 25.52 -26.76
N ALA A 701 12.89 24.98 -25.86
CA ALA A 701 13.31 24.07 -24.80
C ALA A 701 13.09 22.59 -25.20
N GLU A 702 14.05 21.74 -24.87
CA GLU A 702 14.05 20.31 -25.21
C GLU A 702 13.31 19.47 -24.16
N PHE A 703 13.45 19.84 -22.88
CA PHE A 703 12.69 19.26 -21.78
C PHE A 703 12.49 20.26 -20.64
N ALA A 704 11.48 19.97 -19.81
CA ALA A 704 11.18 20.71 -18.59
C ALA A 704 11.35 19.81 -17.38
N VAL A 705 11.90 20.35 -16.30
CA VAL A 705 12.18 19.62 -15.06
C VAL A 705 11.57 20.28 -13.84
N GLY A 706 10.96 19.47 -12.98
CA GLY A 706 10.41 19.85 -11.69
C GLY A 706 11.22 19.34 -10.50
N ASP A 707 10.74 19.65 -9.30
CA ASP A 707 11.24 19.06 -8.06
C ASP A 707 10.51 17.74 -7.75
N MET A 708 10.96 17.01 -6.72
CA MET A 708 10.35 15.75 -6.27
C MET A 708 10.01 15.79 -4.78
N ILE A 709 8.86 15.25 -4.39
CA ILE A 709 8.60 14.89 -2.99
C ILE A 709 9.09 13.46 -2.76
N ARG A 710 9.85 13.22 -1.69
CA ARG A 710 10.27 11.88 -1.30
C ARG A 710 9.74 11.50 0.06
N TRP A 711 9.15 10.33 0.15
CA TRP A 711 8.85 9.64 1.39
C TRP A 711 9.83 8.50 1.65
N ARG A 712 10.37 8.44 2.87
CA ARG A 712 11.10 7.29 3.42
C ARG A 712 10.72 7.17 4.90
N SER A 713 11.66 7.42 5.82
CA SER A 713 11.37 7.64 7.23
C SER A 713 10.67 8.98 7.54
N GLY A 714 10.45 9.80 6.52
CA GLY A 714 9.74 11.07 6.59
C GLY A 714 9.70 11.74 5.22
N ARG A 715 8.96 12.85 5.14
CA ARG A 715 8.83 13.64 3.90
C ARG A 715 10.01 14.57 3.70
N LYS A 716 10.60 14.56 2.50
CA LYS A 716 11.60 15.54 2.07
C LYS A 716 11.21 16.12 0.71
N HIS A 717 11.39 17.43 0.55
CA HIS A 717 11.31 18.09 -0.75
C HIS A 717 12.72 18.08 -1.36
N MET A 718 12.85 17.45 -2.51
CA MET A 718 14.10 17.34 -3.26
C MET A 718 14.14 18.46 -4.29
N HIS A 719 14.92 19.50 -4.00
CA HIS A 719 15.03 20.72 -4.79
C HIS A 719 16.00 20.57 -5.97
N TYR A 720 15.60 19.80 -6.98
CA TYR A 720 16.35 19.58 -8.20
C TYR A 720 16.60 20.89 -8.95
N VAL A 721 15.57 21.72 -9.09
CA VAL A 721 15.68 22.99 -9.82
C VAL A 721 16.68 23.94 -9.15
N ASN A 722 16.64 24.07 -7.82
CA ASN A 722 17.62 24.88 -7.10
C ASN A 722 19.05 24.33 -7.23
N HIS A 723 19.22 23.02 -7.42
CA HIS A 723 20.53 22.45 -7.67
C HIS A 723 21.00 22.78 -9.09
N MET A 724 20.14 22.66 -10.10
CA MET A 724 20.48 22.98 -11.49
C MET A 724 20.78 24.47 -11.69
N ASN A 725 19.93 25.37 -11.19
CA ASN A 725 20.12 26.83 -11.33
C ASN A 725 21.40 27.37 -10.67
N ARG A 726 22.00 26.61 -9.74
CA ARG A 726 23.27 26.99 -9.11
C ARG A 726 24.49 26.62 -9.94
N HIS A 727 24.36 25.71 -10.89
CA HIS A 727 25.49 25.09 -11.61
C HIS A 727 25.32 25.12 -13.13
N ILE A 728 24.22 25.66 -13.65
CA ILE A 728 23.99 25.83 -15.08
C ILE A 728 23.58 27.28 -15.30
N GLU A 729 24.17 27.92 -16.31
CA GLU A 729 23.87 29.30 -16.67
C GLU A 729 22.42 29.43 -17.13
N GLU A 730 21.70 30.40 -16.58
CA GLU A 730 20.38 30.80 -17.07
C GLU A 730 20.52 31.93 -18.10
N ARG A 731 19.95 31.73 -19.30
CA ARG A 731 19.88 32.74 -20.36
C ARG A 731 18.55 32.66 -21.08
N ASP A 732 17.88 33.80 -21.23
CA ASP A 732 16.57 33.93 -21.88
C ASP A 732 15.47 33.07 -21.20
N GLY A 733 15.55 32.95 -19.87
CA GLY A 733 14.63 32.17 -19.06
C GLY A 733 14.75 30.65 -19.26
N LEU A 734 15.89 30.17 -19.78
CA LEU A 734 16.22 28.76 -19.92
C LEU A 734 17.58 28.50 -19.32
N LEU A 735 17.75 27.32 -18.72
CA LEU A 735 19.08 26.82 -18.43
C LEU A 735 19.77 26.40 -19.72
N ARG A 736 21.04 26.76 -19.85
CA ARG A 736 21.90 26.47 -21.00
C ARG A 736 23.04 25.53 -20.56
N PRO A 737 22.82 24.21 -20.58
CA PRO A 737 23.88 23.26 -20.32
C PRO A 737 25.06 23.46 -21.27
N ALA A 738 26.25 23.36 -20.72
CA ALA A 738 27.52 23.30 -21.42
C ALA A 738 28.18 21.94 -21.16
N HIS A 739 29.26 21.65 -21.90
CA HIS A 739 29.97 20.37 -21.77
C HIS A 739 30.42 20.07 -20.33
N ASP A 740 30.79 21.08 -19.55
CA ASP A 740 31.22 20.95 -18.16
C ASP A 740 30.08 21.03 -17.12
N SER A 741 28.81 21.21 -17.54
CA SER A 741 27.68 21.32 -16.60
C SER A 741 27.52 20.10 -15.70
N LEU A 742 27.79 18.88 -16.22
CA LEU A 742 27.77 17.67 -15.41
C LEU A 742 28.87 17.68 -14.33
N ARG A 743 30.07 18.17 -14.66
CA ARG A 743 31.17 18.35 -13.68
C ARG A 743 30.75 19.36 -12.61
N GLN A 744 30.17 20.50 -13.00
CA GLN A 744 29.71 21.54 -12.08
C GLN A 744 28.62 21.02 -11.14
N MET A 745 27.68 20.22 -11.67
CA MET A 745 26.66 19.51 -10.89
C MET A 745 27.20 18.27 -10.15
N ARG A 746 28.48 17.95 -10.28
CA ARG A 746 29.13 16.78 -9.70
C ARG A 746 28.39 15.48 -10.05
N PHE A 747 27.83 15.41 -11.25
CA PHE A 747 27.04 14.28 -11.77
C PHE A 747 25.87 13.86 -10.86
N VAL A 748 25.36 14.77 -10.02
CA VAL A 748 24.16 14.50 -9.21
C VAL A 748 22.96 14.44 -10.15
N PRO A 749 22.26 13.30 -10.23
CA PRO A 749 21.16 13.11 -11.15
C PRO A 749 19.88 13.76 -10.63
N VAL A 750 18.95 13.99 -11.56
CA VAL A 750 17.53 14.22 -11.30
C VAL A 750 16.77 12.97 -11.74
N SER A 751 15.65 12.66 -11.07
CA SER A 751 14.79 11.56 -11.53
C SER A 751 14.15 11.92 -12.87
N ILE A 752 14.09 10.94 -13.77
CA ILE A 752 13.42 11.08 -15.07
C ILE A 752 11.89 11.24 -14.93
N GLU A 753 11.31 10.81 -13.81
CA GLU A 753 9.89 11.06 -13.48
C GLU A 753 9.64 12.52 -13.09
N ALA A 754 10.68 13.31 -12.82
CA ALA A 754 10.55 14.76 -12.62
C ALA A 754 10.62 15.54 -13.95
N VAL A 755 10.63 14.86 -15.10
CA VAL A 755 10.91 15.46 -16.41
C VAL A 755 9.79 15.16 -17.40
N VAL A 756 9.34 16.20 -18.11
CA VAL A 756 8.61 16.03 -19.37
C VAL A 756 9.55 16.46 -20.48
N ALA A 757 9.73 15.64 -21.51
CA ALA A 757 10.63 15.90 -22.63
C ALA A 757 9.88 15.92 -23.96
N ARG A 758 10.41 16.64 -24.95
CA ARG A 758 9.94 16.51 -26.35
C ARG A 758 10.29 15.13 -26.87
N THR A 759 9.29 14.39 -27.32
CA THR A 759 9.43 12.98 -27.74
C THR A 759 10.44 12.85 -28.88
N ASP A 760 10.31 13.66 -29.93
CA ASP A 760 11.19 13.61 -31.11
C ASP A 760 12.65 13.92 -30.76
N TRP A 761 12.88 14.92 -29.90
CA TRP A 761 14.23 15.24 -29.42
C TRP A 761 14.81 14.06 -28.65
N LEU A 762 14.09 13.52 -27.67
CA LEU A 762 14.60 12.43 -26.84
C LEU A 762 14.89 11.17 -27.67
N LYS A 763 14.01 10.83 -28.62
CA LYS A 763 14.22 9.73 -29.58
C LYS A 763 15.44 9.97 -30.48
N SER A 764 15.65 11.21 -30.94
CA SER A 764 16.78 11.55 -31.83
C SER A 764 18.15 11.32 -31.19
N LEU A 765 18.24 11.30 -29.85
CA LEU A 765 19.48 11.03 -29.13
C LEU A 765 19.90 9.55 -29.18
N GLY A 766 18.98 8.62 -29.53
CA GLY A 766 19.27 7.18 -29.58
C GLY A 766 19.68 6.58 -28.23
N LEU A 767 19.30 7.23 -27.11
CA LEU A 767 19.64 6.76 -25.76
C LEU A 767 18.81 5.54 -25.39
N THR A 768 19.44 4.59 -24.70
CA THR A 768 18.76 3.43 -24.15
C THR A 768 19.12 3.26 -22.69
N GLN A 769 18.13 2.84 -21.92
CA GLN A 769 18.29 2.45 -20.53
C GLN A 769 18.89 1.03 -20.48
N PRO A 770 20.05 0.80 -19.82
CA PRO A 770 20.68 -0.52 -19.80
C PRO A 770 19.77 -1.58 -19.15
N VAL A 771 19.46 -2.64 -19.89
CA VAL A 771 18.53 -3.70 -19.45
C VAL A 771 19.15 -4.51 -18.31
N GLY A 772 18.38 -4.74 -17.25
CA GLY A 772 18.79 -5.46 -16.04
C GLY A 772 19.52 -4.60 -15.00
N ALA A 773 19.83 -3.34 -15.33
CA ALA A 773 20.58 -2.44 -14.45
C ALA A 773 19.72 -1.81 -13.35
N THR A 774 20.36 -1.44 -12.23
CA THR A 774 19.77 -0.61 -11.16
C THR A 774 20.41 0.77 -11.20
N GLY A 775 19.62 1.85 -11.01
CA GLY A 775 20.10 3.24 -11.16
C GLY A 775 20.18 3.71 -12.62
N GLN A 776 19.56 2.95 -13.52
CA GLN A 776 19.48 3.20 -14.95
C GLN A 776 18.85 4.57 -15.29
N ASP A 777 17.87 4.99 -14.49
CA ASP A 777 17.12 6.24 -14.59
C ASP A 777 18.05 7.44 -14.36
N THR A 778 18.88 7.35 -13.32
CA THR A 778 19.84 8.40 -12.99
C THR A 778 20.93 8.55 -14.04
N TYR A 779 21.33 7.44 -14.67
CA TYR A 779 22.27 7.44 -15.78
C TYR A 779 21.65 8.03 -17.04
N PHE A 780 20.42 7.64 -17.37
CA PHE A 780 19.68 8.18 -18.51
C PHE A 780 19.54 9.71 -18.42
N PHE A 781 19.19 10.24 -17.25
CA PHE A 781 19.13 11.69 -17.03
C PHE A 781 20.49 12.39 -17.25
N GLN A 782 21.61 11.79 -16.80
CA GLN A 782 22.95 12.36 -17.02
C GLN A 782 23.23 12.51 -18.53
N GLN A 783 22.84 11.51 -19.33
CA GLN A 783 22.98 11.57 -20.78
C GLN A 783 22.05 12.63 -21.40
N MET A 784 20.79 12.70 -20.97
CA MET A 784 19.86 13.75 -21.42
C MET A 784 20.41 15.15 -21.18
N LEU A 785 20.92 15.41 -19.97
CA LEU A 785 21.50 16.71 -19.61
C LEU A 785 22.74 17.04 -20.44
N TYR A 786 23.59 16.05 -20.72
CA TYR A 786 24.79 16.25 -21.56
C TYR A 786 24.44 16.67 -23.00
N TYR A 787 23.41 16.07 -23.59
CA TYR A 787 23.03 16.34 -24.98
C TYR A 787 22.08 17.52 -25.14
N SER A 788 21.49 18.03 -24.06
CA SER A 788 20.62 19.20 -24.09
C SER A 788 21.38 20.52 -24.23
N THR A 789 20.74 21.49 -24.87
CA THR A 789 21.22 22.86 -25.08
C THR A 789 20.29 23.91 -24.46
N ALA A 790 19.06 23.52 -24.10
CA ALA A 790 18.02 24.41 -23.63
C ALA A 790 17.01 23.66 -22.75
N ILE A 791 17.04 23.92 -21.43
CA ILE A 791 16.16 23.27 -20.46
C ILE A 791 15.29 24.30 -19.77
N LEU A 792 14.02 23.96 -19.56
CA LEU A 792 13.11 24.72 -18.73
C LEU A 792 13.04 24.15 -17.32
N THR A 793 13.01 25.01 -16.30
CA THR A 793 12.88 24.56 -14.91
C THR A 793 11.64 25.12 -14.25
N ILE A 794 10.90 24.29 -13.52
CA ILE A 794 9.75 24.70 -12.72
C ILE A 794 10.01 24.36 -11.26
N SER A 795 10.21 25.36 -10.39
CA SER A 795 10.51 25.19 -8.96
C SER A 795 9.29 24.73 -8.12
N LYS A 796 8.62 23.67 -8.56
CA LYS A 796 7.51 23.00 -7.90
C LYS A 796 7.74 21.49 -7.96
N ALA A 797 7.34 20.78 -6.91
CA ALA A 797 7.34 19.32 -6.98
C ALA A 797 6.29 18.86 -8.00
N VAL A 798 6.64 17.87 -8.82
CA VAL A 798 5.77 17.36 -9.89
C VAL A 798 5.35 15.91 -9.68
N TYR A 799 6.08 15.17 -8.85
CA TYR A 799 5.72 13.81 -8.47
C TYR A 799 6.18 13.47 -7.04
N THR A 800 5.64 12.38 -6.50
CA THR A 800 5.95 11.82 -5.19
C THR A 800 6.59 10.46 -5.33
N TYR A 801 7.81 10.33 -4.82
CA TYR A 801 8.60 9.10 -4.76
C TYR A 801 8.50 8.41 -3.39
N TYR A 802 8.10 7.15 -3.35
CA TYR A 802 8.01 6.33 -2.15
C TYR A 802 9.23 5.42 -1.98
N GLY A 803 10.35 5.98 -1.52
CA GLY A 803 11.63 5.26 -1.46
C GLY A 803 11.81 4.22 -0.35
N ALA A 804 10.73 3.72 0.26
CA ALA A 804 10.77 2.73 1.35
C ALA A 804 9.65 1.67 1.22
N VAL A 805 9.39 1.19 0.00
CA VAL A 805 8.48 0.05 -0.23
C VAL A 805 9.23 -1.26 0.02
N ASP A 806 8.68 -2.15 0.83
CA ASP A 806 9.31 -3.44 1.17
C ASP A 806 9.59 -4.32 -0.05
N THR A 807 8.66 -4.30 -1.03
CA THR A 807 8.79 -5.01 -2.31
C THR A 807 9.80 -4.37 -3.27
N SER A 808 10.37 -3.21 -2.93
CA SER A 808 11.37 -2.55 -3.76
C SER A 808 12.68 -3.33 -3.76
N ILE A 809 13.16 -3.64 -4.97
CA ILE A 809 14.45 -4.29 -5.25
C ILE A 809 15.63 -3.60 -4.53
N VAL A 810 15.50 -2.32 -4.18
CA VAL A 810 16.57 -1.51 -3.55
C VAL A 810 16.77 -1.83 -2.05
N ASN A 811 15.83 -2.54 -1.42
CA ASN A 811 15.84 -2.78 0.03
C ASN A 811 16.47 -4.12 0.43
N VAL A 812 16.42 -5.15 -0.43
CA VAL A 812 17.12 -6.42 -0.22
C VAL A 812 18.52 -6.37 -0.84
N VAL A 813 19.55 -6.22 0.00
CA VAL A 813 20.95 -6.12 -0.47
C VAL A 813 21.61 -7.49 -0.48
N SER A 814 21.97 -7.96 -1.67
CA SER A 814 22.65 -9.25 -1.92
C SER A 814 23.74 -9.05 -2.99
N PRO A 815 24.61 -10.04 -3.27
CA PRO A 815 25.56 -9.94 -4.38
C PRO A 815 24.89 -9.60 -5.72
N ARG A 816 23.67 -10.14 -5.96
CA ARG A 816 22.86 -9.83 -7.14
C ARG A 816 22.54 -8.33 -7.27
N TYR A 817 22.36 -7.62 -6.14
CA TYR A 817 22.13 -6.16 -6.14
C TYR A 817 23.30 -5.41 -6.76
N PHE A 818 24.55 -5.74 -6.38
CA PHE A 818 25.74 -5.10 -6.93
C PHE A 818 26.00 -5.49 -8.38
N ARG A 819 25.69 -6.73 -8.79
CA ARG A 819 25.80 -7.15 -10.21
C ARG A 819 24.92 -6.30 -11.13
N LYS A 820 23.75 -5.86 -10.67
CA LYS A 820 22.92 -4.93 -11.45
C LYS A 820 23.57 -3.55 -11.61
N TYR A 821 24.38 -3.11 -10.65
CA TYR A 821 25.20 -1.91 -10.82
C TYR A 821 26.38 -2.15 -11.76
N LEU A 822 26.94 -3.36 -11.80
CA LEU A 822 28.05 -3.66 -12.71
C LEU A 822 27.63 -3.42 -14.16
N ILE A 823 26.44 -3.90 -14.54
CA ILE A 823 25.83 -3.61 -15.85
C ILE A 823 25.72 -2.09 -16.08
N LEU A 824 25.26 -1.33 -15.09
CA LEU A 824 25.14 0.13 -15.22
C LEU A 824 26.50 0.79 -15.44
N GLU A 825 27.48 0.46 -14.60
CA GLU A 825 28.78 1.12 -14.60
C GLU A 825 29.61 0.75 -15.84
N GLU A 826 29.44 -0.43 -16.42
CA GLU A 826 30.01 -0.79 -17.73
C GLU A 826 29.51 0.13 -18.85
N HIS A 827 28.20 0.42 -18.87
CA HIS A 827 27.62 1.37 -19.81
C HIS A 827 28.08 2.80 -19.52
N ARG A 828 28.09 3.22 -18.24
CA ARG A 828 28.50 4.57 -17.84
C ARG A 828 29.96 4.84 -18.19
N THR A 829 30.87 3.93 -17.85
CA THR A 829 32.31 4.12 -18.09
C THR A 829 32.60 4.26 -19.58
N ARG A 830 31.98 3.43 -20.44
CA ARG A 830 32.07 3.57 -21.89
C ARG A 830 31.59 4.93 -22.38
N TRP A 831 30.41 5.38 -21.93
CA TRP A 831 29.88 6.69 -22.31
C TRP A 831 30.76 7.85 -21.80
N LEU A 832 31.32 7.74 -20.59
CA LEU A 832 32.24 8.74 -20.03
C LEU A 832 33.56 8.81 -20.83
N GLU A 833 34.04 7.69 -21.38
CA GLU A 833 35.20 7.65 -22.27
C GLU A 833 34.88 8.31 -23.62
N GLU A 834 33.75 7.93 -24.23
CA GLU A 834 33.29 8.47 -25.52
C GLU A 834 33.06 9.99 -25.49
N THR A 835 32.59 10.51 -24.36
CA THR A 835 32.31 11.95 -24.16
C THR A 835 33.47 12.75 -23.59
N GLY A 836 34.56 12.08 -23.17
CA GLY A 836 35.71 12.70 -22.52
C GLY A 836 35.47 13.15 -21.06
N LEU A 837 34.38 12.70 -20.42
CA LEU A 837 33.98 13.07 -19.06
C LEU A 837 34.53 12.13 -17.96
N MET A 838 35.29 11.08 -18.32
CA MET A 838 35.83 10.11 -17.36
C MET A 838 36.59 10.76 -16.21
N GLN A 839 37.51 11.69 -16.51
CA GLN A 839 38.29 12.35 -15.47
C GLN A 839 37.41 13.26 -14.59
N ASP A 840 36.43 13.95 -15.18
CA ASP A 840 35.49 14.79 -14.43
C ASP A 840 34.66 13.98 -13.43
N TYR A 841 34.21 12.79 -13.83
CA TYR A 841 33.47 11.88 -12.97
C TYR A 841 34.34 11.35 -11.82
N ARG A 842 35.58 10.92 -12.13
CA ARG A 842 36.58 10.47 -11.15
C ARG A 842 36.84 11.55 -10.10
N ASP A 843 37.05 12.80 -10.54
CA ASP A 843 37.37 13.93 -9.67
C ASP A 843 36.21 14.33 -8.73
N THR A 844 34.95 14.15 -9.17
CA THR A 844 33.81 14.81 -8.51
C THR A 844 32.78 13.87 -7.87
N ARG A 845 32.57 12.68 -8.45
CA ARG A 845 31.44 11.79 -8.12
C ARG A 845 31.86 10.39 -7.68
N LEU A 846 32.89 9.80 -8.29
CA LEU A 846 33.26 8.39 -8.09
C LEU A 846 33.44 8.03 -6.60
N GLU A 847 34.44 8.59 -5.92
CA GLU A 847 34.71 8.24 -4.51
C GLU A 847 33.55 8.62 -3.56
N PRO A 848 32.96 9.82 -3.65
CA PRO A 848 31.81 10.15 -2.81
C PRO A 848 30.65 9.18 -2.97
N PHE A 849 30.35 8.74 -4.20
CA PHE A 849 29.29 7.77 -4.46
C PHE A 849 29.67 6.37 -3.96
N PHE A 850 30.89 5.91 -4.27
CA PHE A 850 31.37 4.59 -3.84
C PHE A 850 31.33 4.44 -2.32
N ARG A 851 31.81 5.46 -1.59
CA ARG A 851 31.79 5.51 -0.12
C ARG A 851 30.38 5.53 0.44
N SER A 852 29.55 6.47 -0.02
CA SER A 852 28.23 6.71 0.58
C SER A 852 27.15 5.72 0.15
N TRP A 853 27.35 5.07 -1.00
CA TRP A 853 26.37 4.15 -1.60
C TRP A 853 26.83 2.70 -1.52
N TYR A 854 27.89 2.31 -2.23
CA TYR A 854 28.29 0.90 -2.33
C TYR A 854 28.74 0.35 -0.99
N LEU A 855 29.70 0.99 -0.31
CA LEU A 855 30.19 0.49 0.98
C LEU A 855 29.09 0.50 2.06
N ASN A 856 28.24 1.53 2.10
CA ASN A 856 27.14 1.57 3.07
C ASN A 856 26.07 0.49 2.81
N LYS A 857 25.81 0.13 1.55
CA LYS A 857 24.90 -0.98 1.22
C LYS A 857 25.55 -2.32 1.51
N LEU A 858 26.85 -2.44 1.28
CA LEU A 858 27.62 -3.67 1.51
C LEU A 858 27.59 -4.09 2.99
N GLU A 859 27.56 -3.12 3.91
CA GLU A 859 27.34 -3.35 5.35
C GLU A 859 26.02 -4.08 5.68
N LYS A 860 25.03 -4.06 4.78
CA LYS A 860 23.71 -4.67 4.97
C LYS A 860 23.60 -6.07 4.35
N VAL A 861 24.64 -6.55 3.68
CA VAL A 861 24.66 -7.89 3.08
C VAL A 861 24.76 -8.94 4.19
N PRO A 862 23.97 -10.02 4.15
CA PRO A 862 24.10 -11.16 5.05
C PRO A 862 25.53 -11.72 5.10
N ALA A 863 25.97 -12.16 6.29
CA ALA A 863 27.35 -12.57 6.51
C ALA A 863 27.80 -13.75 5.62
N ASP A 864 26.89 -14.66 5.30
CA ASP A 864 27.09 -15.81 4.42
C ASP A 864 27.29 -15.44 2.93
N GLN A 865 26.81 -14.27 2.52
CA GLN A 865 26.92 -13.76 1.14
C GLN A 865 27.98 -12.67 0.98
N ARG A 866 28.67 -12.31 2.08
CA ARG A 866 29.50 -11.11 2.13
C ARG A 866 30.69 -11.17 1.18
N GLN A 867 31.38 -12.30 1.10
CA GLN A 867 32.57 -12.45 0.25
C GLN A 867 32.24 -12.24 -1.23
N GLU A 868 31.15 -12.84 -1.70
CA GLU A 868 30.69 -12.70 -3.09
C GLU A 868 30.30 -11.24 -3.40
N ALA A 869 29.66 -10.54 -2.46
CA ALA A 869 29.34 -9.13 -2.63
C ALA A 869 30.60 -8.24 -2.64
N ASP A 870 31.59 -8.54 -1.78
CA ASP A 870 32.87 -7.81 -1.75
C ASP A 870 33.59 -7.94 -3.11
N ASP A 871 33.61 -9.13 -3.70
CA ASP A 871 34.23 -9.37 -5.01
C ASP A 871 33.55 -8.56 -6.13
N VAL A 872 32.21 -8.56 -6.19
CA VAL A 872 31.47 -7.75 -7.18
C VAL A 872 31.70 -6.24 -6.98
N VAL A 873 31.85 -5.78 -5.74
CA VAL A 873 32.15 -4.36 -5.45
C VAL A 873 33.59 -3.99 -5.82
N ARG A 874 34.53 -4.93 -5.80
CA ARG A 874 35.88 -4.73 -6.34
C ARG A 874 35.87 -4.65 -7.86
N ASP A 875 35.07 -5.48 -8.53
CA ASP A 875 34.88 -5.41 -9.98
C ASP A 875 34.32 -4.03 -10.40
N LEU A 876 33.36 -3.50 -9.64
CA LEU A 876 32.86 -2.13 -9.84
C LEU A 876 33.97 -1.06 -9.77
N ALA A 877 34.92 -1.20 -8.82
CA ALA A 877 36.05 -0.29 -8.72
C ALA A 877 37.02 -0.44 -9.91
N ALA A 878 37.23 -1.66 -10.38
CA ALA A 878 38.14 -1.96 -11.49
C ALA A 878 37.70 -1.35 -12.83
N LEU A 879 36.40 -1.14 -13.05
CA LEU A 879 35.87 -0.46 -14.24
C LEU A 879 36.42 0.97 -14.41
N TYR A 880 36.87 1.60 -13.32
CA TYR A 880 37.44 2.95 -13.34
C TYR A 880 38.96 2.98 -13.50
N GLY A 881 39.58 1.85 -13.90
CA GLY A 881 40.98 1.79 -14.33
C GLY A 881 41.98 2.19 -13.25
N ASP A 882 42.95 3.02 -13.62
CA ASP A 882 44.11 3.44 -12.81
C ASP A 882 43.80 4.60 -11.84
N HIS A 883 42.53 4.83 -11.50
CA HIS A 883 42.10 5.88 -10.58
C HIS A 883 42.85 5.80 -9.24
N GLN A 884 43.38 6.94 -8.79
CA GLN A 884 44.15 7.05 -7.55
C GLN A 884 43.21 7.31 -6.36
N TRP A 885 42.69 6.23 -5.76
CA TRP A 885 41.78 6.26 -4.62
C TRP A 885 42.37 7.03 -3.41
N GLN A 886 41.69 8.07 -2.93
CA GLN A 886 42.13 8.90 -1.80
C GLN A 886 41.35 8.61 -0.51
N ASP A 887 40.09 8.22 -0.59
CA ASP A 887 39.25 7.93 0.59
C ASP A 887 39.81 6.73 1.39
N PRO A 888 40.12 6.91 2.70
CA PRO A 888 40.74 5.87 3.51
C PRO A 888 39.94 4.57 3.64
N ALA A 889 38.59 4.64 3.68
CA ALA A 889 37.80 3.41 3.80
C ALA A 889 37.74 2.65 2.48
N ILE A 890 37.72 3.36 1.35
CA ILE A 890 37.79 2.69 0.04
C ILE A 890 39.15 2.02 -0.12
N ARG A 891 40.25 2.72 0.21
CA ARG A 891 41.60 2.14 0.16
C ARG A 891 41.74 0.90 1.05
N CYS A 892 41.22 0.96 2.27
CA CYS A 892 41.19 -0.17 3.19
C CYS A 892 40.39 -1.36 2.60
N PHE A 893 39.20 -1.10 2.05
CA PHE A 893 38.37 -2.12 1.41
C PHE A 893 39.03 -2.78 0.19
N LEU A 894 39.65 -1.97 -0.67
CA LEU A 894 40.37 -2.41 -1.87
C LEU A 894 41.76 -3.01 -1.58
N GLN A 895 42.18 -3.05 -0.32
CA GLN A 895 43.49 -3.56 0.11
C GLN A 895 44.67 -2.82 -0.55
N LEU A 896 44.51 -1.50 -0.75
CA LEU A 896 45.53 -0.60 -1.33
C LEU A 896 46.47 0.03 -0.28
N GLU A 897 46.42 -0.47 0.96
CA GLU A 897 47.38 -0.14 2.02
C GLU A 897 48.36 -1.30 2.17
N GLU A 898 49.67 -1.01 2.11
CA GLU A 898 50.67 -1.91 2.67
C GLU A 898 50.39 -2.02 4.18
N VAL A 899 50.13 -3.23 4.66
CA VAL A 899 50.13 -3.54 6.09
C VAL A 899 51.56 -3.28 6.59
N ALA A 900 51.83 -2.06 7.06
CA ALA A 900 52.95 -1.80 7.93
C ALA A 900 52.65 -2.56 9.23
N ARG A 901 53.26 -3.75 9.36
CA ARG A 901 53.19 -4.61 10.55
C ARG A 901 53.65 -3.89 11.81
#